data_AF-A0A0S8ETU2-F1
#
_entry.id   AF-A0A0S8ETU2-F1
#
_cell.length_a   1.000
_cell.length_b   1.000
_cell.length_c   1.000
_cell.angle_alpha   90.00
_cell.angle_beta   90.00
_cell.angle_gamma   90.00
#
_symmetry.space_group_name_H-M   'P 1'
#
loop_
_entity.id
_entity.type
_entity.pdbx_description
1 polymer ?
#
loop_
_entity_poly.entity_id
_entity_poly.type
_entity_poly.pdbx_seq_one_letter_code
_entity_poly.pdbx_strand_id
1 'polypeptide(L)'
;MSKHTFLIPVLMVLTLGVVLPRRLPAADEPGLPTREQLDRAFAWFDGLGFPSVKGRPFVTVSTGDADWFSEPPAKQFIPAFLLEEKGETFVVLTLGLEKAGYTKTPPGTEPMEQVYYRKADLREWATSALDSLAAGTFRDRPLGRRELGKNGRVFALARHCASHGHLDLASRLCAHLLKQSHAGTPIKDVVERDFEWFITRRAFDAQGDLSLSRPEVLERFRVYLRAFPDEFPEACRKDMDLLEQMIKEDEEHARKQTKPLEKMTQQERIAELIWRLRDQRGYKFSNPGTVDFFVERYGQDPDTPKFPASQLLDIGLDAVPRLVEAMTDTRFTRAMDPDWGQDYRVGDCAWVILQEIAARDFGWDQTKTVDQVGKETIAAAQAKVRKWLADFQKKGERQMLIEGTAAGDESSPKQAARLIEKYPEAALKAVTEGARNAEGWTRERLVQTAAVLPGDGPVPFLLEEMNAGKAPVLAAAALLKRGRPEAVPAMVALWDKEKTRQGSSDLIAFLASCGDPAGVRALGKDFGTLPVATRFSIISALGPRGGSVLFVTAGGEGPALPQEESRKQATDTAAQEVLIAALDDTEAYWGCSGTWNGKGFTDPRVCDMAGLVVSMRWPKKCFFDIDASLFERNVARVVLQNVWRKEHGLAELPLPERRKPPEIAPEVAAPLFARLKAARTDQERRKAAAAIEAHGLLALPPALRHLDGLEKDAEVRPTLEDLARRLSCIVAEATFTKDSVKPDEEFRKVIEDLRGKPLTADAFMGVLYHVVRRLPPGTVGIRLEAVREDDGAGVTLKASLLGEDYRPHGSPWSCDESVEIGGKYAGGKRGAAARSFLLEGIAHAELIAGIAKALNAPVKERFRITATIARAKEE
;
A
#
# COMPACT_ATOMS: atom_id res chain seq x y z
N MET A 1 -53.23 -33.24 -74.75
CA MET A 1 -52.26 -32.26 -75.32
C MET A 1 -51.21 -31.96 -74.26
N SER A 2 -49.94 -32.19 -74.62
CA SER A 2 -48.65 -31.88 -73.94
C SER A 2 -48.46 -32.20 -72.45
N LYS A 3 -47.86 -33.36 -72.10
CA LYS A 3 -46.40 -33.69 -71.92
C LYS A 3 -45.85 -33.29 -70.52
N HIS A 4 -45.85 -34.18 -69.52
CA HIS A 4 -44.81 -35.18 -69.14
C HIS A 4 -43.38 -34.63 -68.93
N THR A 5 -42.79 -34.77 -67.72
CA THR A 5 -41.71 -35.75 -67.38
C THR A 5 -41.31 -35.67 -65.89
N PHE A 6 -40.86 -36.81 -65.38
CA PHE A 6 -40.54 -37.28 -64.03
C PHE A 6 -39.05 -37.11 -63.58
N LEU A 7 -38.81 -37.36 -62.27
CA LEU A 7 -37.72 -38.19 -61.65
C LEU A 7 -36.31 -37.62 -61.25
N ILE A 8 -36.04 -37.68 -59.93
CA ILE A 8 -34.83 -38.07 -59.11
C ILE A 8 -33.48 -37.27 -59.16
N PRO A 9 -32.47 -37.58 -58.30
CA PRO A 9 -32.01 -36.74 -57.19
C PRO A 9 -30.58 -36.21 -57.39
N VAL A 10 -30.17 -35.19 -56.64
CA VAL A 10 -28.77 -34.76 -56.62
C VAL A 10 -28.04 -35.36 -55.42
N LEU A 11 -27.10 -36.26 -55.75
CA LEU A 11 -25.98 -36.73 -54.95
C LEU A 11 -25.30 -35.55 -54.22
N MET A 12 -25.26 -35.58 -52.89
CA MET A 12 -24.31 -34.78 -52.11
C MET A 12 -23.20 -35.71 -51.62
N VAL A 13 -22.00 -35.49 -52.14
CA VAL A 13 -20.76 -36.19 -51.80
C VAL A 13 -20.39 -35.83 -50.35
N LEU A 14 -20.56 -36.78 -49.44
CA LEU A 14 -19.95 -36.78 -48.11
C LEU A 14 -18.44 -36.97 -48.25
N THR A 15 -17.68 -35.89 -48.17
CA THR A 15 -16.25 -35.95 -47.90
C THR A 15 -16.06 -36.24 -46.41
N LEU A 16 -15.83 -37.51 -46.07
CA LEU A 16 -15.31 -37.93 -44.78
C LEU A 16 -13.90 -37.33 -44.60
N GLY A 17 -13.82 -36.15 -43.99
CA GLY A 17 -12.60 -35.65 -43.37
C GLY A 17 -12.36 -36.41 -42.08
N VAL A 18 -11.59 -37.50 -42.16
CA VAL A 18 -11.01 -38.17 -40.99
C VAL A 18 -10.19 -37.13 -40.23
N VAL A 19 -10.69 -36.70 -39.07
CA VAL A 19 -9.88 -35.96 -38.09
C VAL A 19 -8.86 -36.94 -37.53
N LEU A 20 -7.68 -36.94 -38.15
CA LEU A 20 -6.48 -37.53 -37.56
C LEU A 20 -6.26 -36.88 -36.19
N PRO A 21 -5.98 -37.64 -35.12
CA PRO A 21 -5.52 -37.06 -33.87
C PRO A 21 -4.24 -36.29 -34.19
N ARG A 22 -4.20 -35.00 -33.82
CA ARG A 22 -2.96 -34.22 -33.81
C ARG A 22 -1.90 -35.06 -33.09
N ARG A 23 -0.89 -35.50 -33.84
CA ARG A 23 0.32 -36.12 -33.28
C ARG A 23 0.80 -35.26 -32.12
N LEU A 24 1.15 -35.92 -31.02
CA LEU A 24 2.01 -35.37 -29.97
C LEU A 24 3.13 -34.56 -30.66
N PRO A 25 3.42 -33.32 -30.25
CA PRO A 25 4.61 -32.64 -30.72
C PRO A 25 5.82 -33.52 -30.39
N ALA A 26 6.70 -33.68 -31.38
CA ALA A 26 7.99 -34.34 -31.21
C ALA A 26 8.78 -33.68 -30.08
N ALA A 27 9.61 -34.47 -29.42
CA ALA A 27 10.31 -34.18 -28.16
C ALA A 27 11.39 -33.06 -28.22
N ASP A 28 11.35 -32.15 -29.20
CA ASP A 28 12.45 -31.21 -29.49
C ASP A 28 11.99 -29.73 -29.54
N GLU A 29 11.18 -29.27 -28.58
CA GLU A 29 11.19 -27.84 -28.24
C GLU A 29 12.45 -27.57 -27.38
N PRO A 30 13.45 -26.82 -27.88
CA PRO A 30 14.65 -26.53 -27.11
C PRO A 30 14.29 -25.78 -25.82
N GLY A 31 14.65 -26.34 -24.67
CA GLY A 31 14.46 -25.73 -23.35
C GLY A 31 13.32 -26.30 -22.49
N LEU A 32 12.63 -27.38 -22.92
CA LEU A 32 11.73 -28.12 -22.03
C LEU A 32 12.51 -29.01 -21.05
N PRO A 33 12.08 -29.13 -19.77
CA PRO A 33 12.68 -30.04 -18.83
C PRO A 33 12.43 -31.51 -19.23
N THR A 34 13.42 -32.36 -18.98
CA THR A 34 13.30 -33.80 -19.24
C THR A 34 12.27 -34.44 -18.29
N ARG A 35 11.73 -35.60 -18.70
CA ARG A 35 10.81 -36.36 -17.86
C ARG A 35 11.40 -36.69 -16.49
N GLU A 36 12.68 -37.04 -16.45
CA GLU A 36 13.41 -37.34 -15.22
C GLU A 36 13.52 -36.11 -14.30
N GLN A 37 13.78 -34.91 -14.86
CA GLN A 37 13.80 -33.66 -14.10
C GLN A 37 12.43 -33.35 -13.49
N LEU A 38 11.35 -33.54 -14.26
CA LEU A 38 9.98 -33.36 -13.78
C LEU A 38 9.64 -34.37 -12.67
N ASP A 39 9.92 -35.65 -12.89
CA ASP A 39 9.60 -36.71 -11.92
C ASP A 39 10.34 -36.51 -10.59
N ARG A 40 11.62 -36.10 -10.62
CA ARG A 40 12.37 -35.76 -9.39
C ARG A 40 11.75 -34.57 -8.64
N ALA A 41 11.43 -33.49 -9.34
CA ALA A 41 10.84 -32.31 -8.72
C ALA A 41 9.45 -32.60 -8.15
N PHE A 42 8.62 -33.37 -8.88
CA PHE A 42 7.29 -33.76 -8.43
C PHE A 42 7.33 -34.76 -7.27
N ALA A 43 8.29 -35.69 -7.23
CA ALA A 43 8.48 -36.59 -6.10
C ALA A 43 8.86 -35.83 -4.82
N TRP A 44 9.73 -34.82 -4.92
CA TRP A 44 10.04 -33.93 -3.80
C TRP A 44 8.78 -33.21 -3.29
N PHE A 45 8.00 -32.62 -4.20
CA PHE A 45 6.74 -31.95 -3.85
C PHE A 45 5.72 -32.87 -3.19
N ASP A 46 5.53 -34.08 -3.73
CA ASP A 46 4.60 -35.06 -3.15
C ASP A 46 5.04 -35.49 -1.74
N GLY A 47 6.35 -35.43 -1.45
CA GLY A 47 6.91 -35.64 -0.11
C GLY A 47 6.57 -34.55 0.92
N LEU A 48 6.08 -33.38 0.49
CA LEU A 48 5.69 -32.28 1.39
C LEU A 48 4.33 -32.51 2.08
N GLY A 49 3.59 -33.56 1.71
CA GLY A 49 2.38 -34.01 2.43
C GLY A 49 1.10 -33.24 2.09
N PHE A 50 1.07 -32.49 0.98
CA PHE A 50 -0.16 -31.84 0.52
C PHE A 50 -1.20 -32.87 0.01
N PRO A 51 -2.52 -32.61 0.13
CA PRO A 51 -3.54 -33.53 -0.36
C PRO A 51 -3.40 -33.81 -1.86
N SER A 52 -3.49 -35.09 -2.24
CA SER A 52 -3.50 -35.46 -3.65
C SER A 52 -4.79 -35.03 -4.33
N VAL A 53 -4.65 -34.33 -5.47
CA VAL A 53 -5.76 -33.91 -6.32
C VAL A 53 -6.01 -34.87 -7.49
N LYS A 54 -5.30 -36.01 -7.55
CA LYS A 54 -5.44 -36.95 -8.66
C LYS A 54 -6.90 -37.42 -8.81
N GLY A 55 -7.49 -37.12 -9.96
CA GLY A 55 -8.89 -37.48 -10.27
C GLY A 55 -9.93 -36.61 -9.55
N ARG A 56 -9.53 -35.50 -8.92
CA ARG A 56 -10.45 -34.56 -8.27
C ARG A 56 -10.92 -33.50 -9.28
N PRO A 57 -12.21 -33.10 -9.26
CA PRO A 57 -12.71 -32.05 -10.15
C PRO A 57 -11.99 -30.72 -9.91
N PHE A 58 -11.57 -30.06 -10.99
CA PHE A 58 -11.14 -28.67 -10.95
C PHE A 58 -12.37 -27.76 -10.94
N VAL A 59 -12.38 -26.77 -10.07
CA VAL A 59 -13.50 -25.87 -9.82
C VAL A 59 -13.03 -24.42 -9.66
N THR A 60 -13.95 -23.49 -9.86
CA THR A 60 -13.81 -22.08 -9.47
C THR A 60 -14.78 -21.82 -8.30
N VAL A 61 -14.26 -21.30 -7.19
CA VAL A 61 -15.03 -21.10 -5.96
C VAL A 61 -15.30 -19.62 -5.76
N SER A 62 -16.56 -19.29 -5.54
CA SER A 62 -17.00 -17.99 -5.07
C SER A 62 -16.97 -18.00 -3.54
N THR A 63 -16.14 -17.15 -2.92
CA THR A 63 -15.95 -17.12 -1.46
C THR A 63 -16.99 -16.28 -0.71
N GLY A 64 -17.83 -15.55 -1.44
CA GLY A 64 -18.72 -14.53 -0.87
C GLY A 64 -18.05 -13.14 -0.74
N ASP A 65 -16.78 -13.03 -1.11
CA ASP A 65 -16.06 -11.76 -1.19
C ASP A 65 -16.21 -11.09 -2.56
N ALA A 66 -16.18 -9.76 -2.53
CA ALA A 66 -16.17 -8.90 -3.71
C ALA A 66 -14.83 -8.19 -3.85
N ASP A 67 -14.41 -7.97 -5.10
CA ASP A 67 -13.34 -7.05 -5.43
C ASP A 67 -13.84 -5.61 -5.31
N TRP A 68 -13.85 -5.09 -4.09
CA TRP A 68 -14.25 -3.70 -3.81
C TRP A 68 -13.36 -2.65 -4.49
N PHE A 69 -12.20 -3.04 -5.02
CA PHE A 69 -11.31 -2.15 -5.77
C PHE A 69 -11.59 -2.13 -7.28
N SER A 70 -12.49 -2.97 -7.77
CA SER A 70 -13.01 -2.88 -9.13
C SER A 70 -14.26 -1.99 -9.16
N GLU A 71 -14.43 -1.23 -10.25
CA GLU A 71 -15.64 -0.44 -10.48
C GLU A 71 -16.36 -0.94 -11.75
N PRO A 72 -17.57 -1.52 -11.62
CA PRO A 72 -18.26 -1.87 -10.36
C PRO A 72 -17.56 -3.03 -9.62
N PRO A 73 -17.79 -3.21 -8.31
CA PRO A 73 -17.26 -4.35 -7.57
C PRO A 73 -17.59 -5.65 -8.28
N ALA A 74 -16.57 -6.46 -8.56
CA ALA A 74 -16.69 -7.72 -9.27
C ALA A 74 -16.59 -8.88 -8.28
N LYS A 75 -17.43 -9.89 -8.50
CA LYS A 75 -17.38 -11.11 -7.68
C LYS A 75 -16.06 -11.85 -7.89
N GLN A 76 -15.43 -12.27 -6.81
CA GLN A 76 -14.17 -13.00 -6.90
C GLN A 76 -14.41 -14.51 -7.02
N PHE A 77 -13.60 -15.13 -7.89
CA PHE A 77 -13.54 -16.58 -8.02
C PHE A 77 -12.11 -17.05 -7.85
N ILE A 78 -11.90 -18.03 -6.97
CA ILE A 78 -10.59 -18.65 -6.76
C ILE A 78 -10.54 -20.02 -7.45
N PRO A 79 -9.46 -20.35 -8.18
CA PRO A 79 -9.26 -21.68 -8.76
C PRO A 79 -8.88 -22.71 -7.67
N ALA A 80 -9.54 -23.86 -7.66
CA ALA A 80 -9.31 -24.90 -6.66
C ALA A 80 -9.67 -26.32 -7.15
N PHE A 81 -9.31 -27.33 -6.38
CA PHE A 81 -9.73 -28.73 -6.57
C PHE A 81 -10.73 -29.14 -5.50
N LEU A 82 -11.87 -29.71 -5.90
CA LEU A 82 -12.88 -30.20 -4.97
C LEU A 82 -12.40 -31.49 -4.28
N LEU A 83 -12.13 -31.42 -2.97
CA LEU A 83 -11.68 -32.55 -2.17
C LEU A 83 -12.86 -33.36 -1.62
N GLU A 84 -13.86 -32.69 -1.05
CA GLU A 84 -15.04 -33.30 -0.43
C GLU A 84 -16.27 -32.43 -0.61
N GLU A 85 -17.45 -33.04 -0.65
CA GLU A 85 -18.74 -32.35 -0.64
C GLU A 85 -19.75 -33.17 0.20
N LYS A 86 -20.39 -32.52 1.17
CA LYS A 86 -21.36 -33.12 2.10
C LYS A 86 -22.53 -32.14 2.28
N GLY A 87 -23.62 -32.39 1.57
CA GLY A 87 -24.80 -31.51 1.57
C GLY A 87 -24.44 -30.11 1.09
N GLU A 88 -24.67 -29.10 1.94
CA GLU A 88 -24.34 -27.70 1.65
C GLU A 88 -22.87 -27.35 1.91
N THR A 89 -22.10 -28.24 2.54
CA THR A 89 -20.68 -27.98 2.81
C THR A 89 -19.78 -28.63 1.77
N PHE A 90 -18.70 -27.95 1.38
CA PHE A 90 -17.69 -28.49 0.49
C PHE A 90 -16.28 -28.04 0.90
N VAL A 91 -15.28 -28.86 0.59
CA VAL A 91 -13.89 -28.60 0.94
C VAL A 91 -13.06 -28.63 -0.34
N VAL A 92 -12.21 -27.62 -0.51
CA VAL A 92 -11.35 -27.48 -1.69
C VAL A 92 -9.88 -27.38 -1.30
N LEU A 93 -9.01 -27.70 -2.25
CA LEU A 93 -7.58 -27.34 -2.22
C LEU A 93 -7.34 -26.22 -3.24
N THR A 94 -6.96 -25.03 -2.77
CA THR A 94 -6.63 -23.90 -3.66
C THR A 94 -5.30 -24.13 -4.38
N LEU A 95 -5.00 -23.36 -5.43
CA LEU A 95 -3.67 -23.39 -6.06
C LEU A 95 -2.55 -22.88 -5.13
N GLY A 96 -2.91 -22.12 -4.09
CA GLY A 96 -2.03 -21.77 -2.98
C GLY A 96 -1.83 -22.91 -1.97
N LEU A 97 -2.31 -24.13 -2.26
CA LEU A 97 -2.21 -25.32 -1.41
C LEU A 97 -2.94 -25.21 -0.07
N GLU A 98 -3.92 -24.31 0.02
CA GLU A 98 -4.75 -24.15 1.20
C GLU A 98 -5.97 -25.08 1.12
N LYS A 99 -6.24 -25.79 2.23
CA LYS A 99 -7.45 -26.58 2.37
C LYS A 99 -8.50 -25.69 3.01
N ALA A 100 -9.53 -25.32 2.25
CA ALA A 100 -10.58 -24.41 2.70
C ALA A 100 -11.95 -25.09 2.67
N GLY A 101 -12.71 -24.94 3.75
CA GLY A 101 -14.09 -25.41 3.88
C GLY A 101 -15.07 -24.26 3.66
N TYR A 102 -16.10 -24.52 2.86
CA TYR A 102 -17.13 -23.55 2.51
C TYR A 102 -18.52 -24.14 2.74
N THR A 103 -19.47 -23.27 3.07
CA THR A 103 -20.91 -23.61 3.14
C THR A 103 -21.62 -22.85 2.03
N LYS A 104 -22.35 -23.56 1.18
CA LYS A 104 -23.15 -22.97 0.11
C LYS A 104 -24.22 -22.08 0.71
N THR A 105 -24.40 -20.90 0.12
CA THR A 105 -25.43 -19.97 0.52
C THR A 105 -26.80 -20.39 0.00
N PRO A 106 -27.89 -20.15 0.76
CA PRO A 106 -29.24 -20.49 0.34
C PRO A 106 -29.71 -19.69 -0.90
N PRO A 107 -30.74 -20.16 -1.61
CA PRO A 107 -31.37 -19.39 -2.67
C PRO A 107 -31.87 -18.03 -2.15
N GLY A 108 -31.58 -16.95 -2.88
CA GLY A 108 -31.98 -15.58 -2.52
C GLY A 108 -30.91 -14.74 -1.82
N THR A 109 -29.75 -15.33 -1.46
CA THR A 109 -28.58 -14.55 -1.01
C THR A 109 -28.13 -13.58 -2.11
N GLU A 110 -27.77 -12.35 -1.73
CA GLU A 110 -27.30 -11.31 -2.63
C GLU A 110 -26.20 -11.83 -3.55
N PRO A 111 -26.24 -11.59 -4.89
CA PRO A 111 -25.36 -12.24 -5.84
C PRO A 111 -23.87 -12.14 -5.52
N MET A 112 -23.43 -11.07 -4.87
CA MET A 112 -22.03 -10.83 -4.50
C MET A 112 -21.58 -11.64 -3.29
N GLU A 113 -22.50 -11.95 -2.38
CA GLU A 113 -22.25 -12.68 -1.13
C GLU A 113 -22.41 -14.20 -1.30
N GLN A 114 -22.96 -14.67 -2.43
CA GLN A 114 -23.21 -16.11 -2.60
C GLN A 114 -21.91 -16.92 -2.58
N VAL A 115 -21.89 -17.98 -1.77
CA VAL A 115 -20.80 -18.97 -1.71
C VAL A 115 -21.23 -20.20 -2.48
N TYR A 116 -20.47 -20.57 -3.51
CA TYR A 116 -20.68 -21.80 -4.31
C TYR A 116 -19.43 -22.11 -5.13
N TYR A 117 -19.42 -23.25 -5.82
CA TYR A 117 -18.38 -23.57 -6.80
C TYR A 117 -18.98 -23.91 -8.18
N ARG A 118 -18.19 -23.72 -9.24
CA ARG A 118 -18.50 -24.17 -10.62
C ARG A 118 -17.38 -25.07 -11.11
N LYS A 119 -17.73 -26.18 -11.77
CA LYS A 119 -16.72 -27.01 -12.45
C LYS A 119 -16.04 -26.20 -13.55
N ALA A 120 -14.73 -26.36 -13.68
CA ALA A 120 -13.91 -25.72 -14.69
C ALA A 120 -13.00 -26.77 -15.35
N ASP A 121 -12.59 -26.51 -16.59
CA ASP A 121 -11.64 -27.38 -17.28
C ASP A 121 -10.20 -26.99 -16.90
N LEU A 122 -9.46 -27.94 -16.32
CA LEU A 122 -8.09 -27.70 -15.87
C LEU A 122 -7.15 -27.39 -17.03
N ARG A 123 -7.33 -28.04 -18.19
CA ARG A 123 -6.47 -27.87 -19.36
C ARG A 123 -6.65 -26.48 -19.96
N GLU A 124 -7.89 -26.04 -20.14
CA GLU A 124 -8.21 -24.70 -20.63
C GLU A 124 -7.67 -23.63 -19.67
N TRP A 125 -7.92 -23.80 -18.36
CA TRP A 125 -7.46 -22.85 -17.36
C TRP A 125 -5.94 -22.76 -17.30
N ALA A 126 -5.23 -23.89 -17.25
CA ALA A 126 -3.77 -23.93 -17.21
C ALA A 126 -3.13 -23.40 -18.49
N THR A 127 -3.77 -23.56 -19.65
CA THR A 127 -3.34 -22.95 -20.91
C THR A 127 -3.44 -21.43 -20.84
N SER A 128 -4.59 -20.90 -20.39
CA SER A 128 -4.79 -19.46 -20.19
C SER A 128 -3.82 -18.86 -19.15
N ALA A 129 -3.52 -19.60 -18.08
CA ALA A 129 -2.52 -19.24 -17.09
C ALA A 129 -1.12 -19.14 -17.72
N LEU A 130 -0.73 -20.10 -18.56
CA LEU A 130 0.54 -20.09 -19.27
C LEU A 130 0.65 -18.92 -20.27
N ASP A 131 -0.42 -18.61 -21.00
CA ASP A 131 -0.46 -17.48 -21.92
C ASP A 131 -0.34 -16.14 -21.16
N SER A 132 -1.02 -16.03 -20.02
CA SER A 132 -0.92 -14.86 -19.13
C SER A 132 0.49 -14.73 -18.52
N LEU A 133 1.15 -15.84 -18.20
CA LEU A 133 2.54 -15.85 -17.73
C LEU A 133 3.49 -15.36 -18.82
N ALA A 134 3.30 -15.80 -20.06
CA ALA A 134 4.08 -15.35 -21.21
C ALA A 134 3.88 -13.85 -21.51
N ALA A 135 2.66 -13.34 -21.33
CA ALA A 135 2.33 -11.92 -21.48
C ALA A 135 2.75 -11.05 -20.29
N GLY A 136 3.24 -11.64 -19.19
CA GLY A 136 3.52 -10.92 -17.94
C GLY A 136 2.26 -10.38 -17.24
N THR A 137 1.07 -10.83 -17.64
CA THR A 137 -0.24 -10.41 -17.12
C THR A 137 -0.85 -11.42 -16.15
N PHE A 138 -0.12 -12.49 -15.80
CA PHE A 138 -0.57 -13.48 -14.83
C PHE A 138 -0.81 -12.81 -13.48
N ARG A 139 -2.08 -12.50 -13.23
CA ARG A 139 -2.61 -11.93 -12.00
C ARG A 139 -3.36 -13.04 -11.29
N ASP A 140 -2.67 -13.71 -10.40
CA ASP A 140 -3.33 -14.44 -9.33
C ASP A 140 -3.21 -13.55 -8.10
N ARG A 141 -4.28 -12.79 -7.81
CA ARG A 141 -4.25 -11.79 -6.74
C ARG A 141 -4.05 -12.54 -5.43
N PRO A 142 -2.92 -12.32 -4.72
CA PRO A 142 -2.83 -12.82 -3.37
C PRO A 142 -3.86 -12.06 -2.53
N LEU A 143 -4.71 -12.79 -1.81
CA LEU A 143 -5.60 -12.24 -0.79
C LEU A 143 -4.82 -11.84 0.47
N GLY A 144 -3.50 -12.03 0.52
CA GLY A 144 -2.63 -11.45 1.54
C GLY A 144 -1.17 -11.89 1.48
N ARG A 145 -0.35 -11.38 2.41
CA ARG A 145 1.08 -11.72 2.60
C ARG A 145 1.32 -13.15 3.13
N ARG A 146 0.37 -14.09 2.99
CA ARG A 146 0.38 -15.43 3.61
C ARG A 146 0.36 -16.59 2.61
N GLU A 147 0.48 -16.30 1.32
CA GLU A 147 0.29 -17.27 0.25
C GLU A 147 1.60 -17.77 -0.37
N LEU A 148 1.54 -18.96 -0.96
CA LEU A 148 2.62 -19.53 -1.77
C LEU A 148 3.06 -18.54 -2.85
N GLY A 149 4.38 -18.35 -2.98
CA GLY A 149 4.96 -17.46 -3.98
C GLY A 149 4.55 -17.81 -5.41
N LYS A 150 4.71 -16.86 -6.34
CA LYS A 150 4.29 -17.02 -7.74
C LYS A 150 4.88 -18.29 -8.36
N ASN A 151 6.17 -18.54 -8.14
CA ASN A 151 6.86 -19.69 -8.74
C ASN A 151 6.36 -20.99 -8.12
N GLY A 152 6.16 -21.00 -6.80
CA GLY A 152 5.53 -22.11 -6.10
C GLY A 152 4.14 -22.47 -6.63
N ARG A 153 3.27 -21.47 -6.88
CA ARG A 153 1.92 -21.68 -7.43
C ARG A 153 1.93 -22.23 -8.86
N VAL A 154 2.81 -21.68 -9.71
CA VAL A 154 2.98 -22.18 -11.10
C VAL A 154 3.46 -23.62 -11.08
N PHE A 155 4.36 -23.97 -10.17
CA PHE A 155 4.85 -25.33 -10.01
C PHE A 155 3.79 -26.29 -9.44
N ALA A 156 3.00 -25.87 -8.47
CA ALA A 156 1.85 -26.64 -7.97
C ALA A 156 0.85 -26.91 -9.10
N LEU A 157 0.52 -25.91 -9.91
CA LEU A 157 -0.31 -26.07 -11.11
C LEU A 157 0.30 -27.07 -12.10
N ALA A 158 1.61 -27.00 -12.35
CA ALA A 158 2.31 -27.95 -13.23
C ALA A 158 2.18 -29.38 -12.69
N ARG A 159 2.40 -29.58 -11.40
CA ARG A 159 2.22 -30.87 -10.73
C ARG A 159 0.79 -31.39 -10.86
N HIS A 160 -0.20 -30.52 -10.68
CA HIS A 160 -1.62 -30.86 -10.79
C HIS A 160 -2.04 -31.19 -12.23
N CYS A 161 -1.49 -30.50 -13.23
CA CYS A 161 -1.65 -30.86 -14.64
C CYS A 161 -1.10 -32.27 -14.91
N ALA A 162 0.11 -32.57 -14.41
CA ALA A 162 0.71 -33.88 -14.55
C ALA A 162 -0.12 -35.00 -13.89
N SER A 163 -0.73 -34.76 -12.71
CA SER A 163 -1.61 -35.76 -12.07
C SER A 163 -2.91 -36.03 -12.83
N HIS A 164 -3.31 -35.13 -13.74
CA HIS A 164 -4.49 -35.25 -14.59
C HIS A 164 -4.18 -35.67 -16.04
N GLY A 165 -2.94 -36.12 -16.30
CA GLY A 165 -2.53 -36.59 -17.62
C GLY A 165 -2.13 -35.49 -18.62
N HIS A 166 -2.01 -34.25 -18.17
CA HIS A 166 -1.59 -33.10 -18.99
C HIS A 166 -0.09 -32.82 -18.83
N LEU A 167 0.74 -33.80 -19.18
CA LEU A 167 2.20 -33.72 -19.02
C LEU A 167 2.84 -32.65 -19.91
N ASP A 168 2.27 -32.41 -21.09
CA ASP A 168 2.68 -31.35 -22.01
C ASP A 168 2.59 -29.97 -21.35
N LEU A 169 1.45 -29.68 -20.69
CA LEU A 169 1.25 -28.44 -19.97
C LEU A 169 2.16 -28.32 -18.74
N ALA A 170 2.31 -29.41 -17.98
CA ALA A 170 3.22 -29.45 -16.85
C ALA A 170 4.67 -29.11 -17.26
N SER A 171 5.14 -29.69 -18.36
CA SER A 171 6.48 -29.41 -18.90
C SER A 171 6.65 -27.95 -19.30
N ARG A 172 5.66 -27.37 -20.00
CA ARG A 172 5.70 -25.96 -20.43
C ARG A 172 5.66 -24.97 -19.26
N LEU A 173 4.87 -25.25 -18.21
CA LEU A 173 4.83 -24.45 -16.99
C LEU A 173 6.18 -24.49 -16.26
N CYS A 174 6.79 -25.68 -16.12
CA CYS A 174 8.13 -25.81 -15.53
C CYS A 174 9.22 -25.15 -16.40
N ALA A 175 9.11 -25.22 -17.73
CA ALA A 175 10.01 -24.50 -18.63
C ALA A 175 9.91 -22.97 -18.46
N HIS A 176 8.71 -22.45 -18.22
CA HIS A 176 8.54 -21.02 -17.91
C HIS A 176 9.28 -20.62 -16.62
N LEU A 177 9.25 -21.47 -15.58
CA LEU A 177 10.01 -21.24 -14.34
C LEU A 177 11.52 -21.20 -14.60
N LEU A 178 12.04 -22.15 -15.38
CA LEU A 178 13.47 -22.25 -15.70
C LEU A 178 13.99 -21.10 -16.57
N LYS A 179 13.14 -20.46 -17.38
CA LYS A 179 13.52 -19.27 -18.17
C LYS A 179 13.95 -18.08 -17.30
N GLN A 180 13.55 -18.07 -16.03
CA GLN A 180 13.85 -17.00 -15.08
C GLN A 180 15.07 -17.32 -14.20
N SER A 181 15.65 -18.51 -14.32
CA SER A 181 16.80 -18.97 -13.52
C SER A 181 18.07 -19.08 -14.36
N HIS A 182 19.20 -19.35 -13.71
CA HIS A 182 20.45 -19.68 -14.40
C HIS A 182 20.32 -21.00 -15.18
N ALA A 183 21.09 -21.11 -16.27
CA ALA A 183 21.13 -22.33 -17.07
C ALA A 183 21.63 -23.50 -16.21
N GLY A 184 20.89 -24.60 -16.21
CA GLY A 184 21.24 -25.81 -15.45
C GLY A 184 20.69 -25.86 -14.02
N THR A 185 20.00 -24.82 -13.53
CA THR A 185 19.34 -24.85 -12.22
C THR A 185 18.26 -25.95 -12.18
N PRO A 186 18.28 -26.86 -11.18
CA PRO A 186 17.19 -27.81 -10.96
C PRO A 186 15.86 -27.09 -10.69
N ILE A 187 14.73 -27.66 -11.16
CA ILE A 187 13.40 -27.07 -10.95
C ILE A 187 13.10 -26.88 -9.46
N LYS A 188 13.51 -27.84 -8.61
CA LYS A 188 13.41 -27.77 -7.14
C LYS A 188 13.98 -26.45 -6.63
N ASP A 189 15.23 -26.17 -6.94
CA ASP A 189 15.96 -25.00 -6.45
C ASP A 189 15.31 -23.67 -6.88
N VAL A 190 14.60 -23.64 -8.02
CA VAL A 190 13.85 -22.45 -8.48
C VAL A 190 12.65 -22.14 -7.59
N VAL A 191 12.03 -23.17 -7.00
CA VAL A 191 10.77 -23.05 -6.25
C VAL A 191 10.95 -23.31 -4.75
N GLU A 192 12.07 -23.88 -4.34
CA GLU A 192 12.33 -24.35 -2.98
C GLU A 192 12.11 -23.24 -1.97
N ARG A 193 12.67 -22.05 -2.20
CA ARG A 193 12.49 -20.88 -1.33
C ARG A 193 11.01 -20.46 -1.17
N ASP A 194 10.21 -20.54 -2.23
CA ASP A 194 8.78 -20.22 -2.15
C ASP A 194 8.05 -21.22 -1.24
N PHE A 195 8.41 -22.50 -1.34
CA PHE A 195 7.83 -23.58 -0.53
C PHE A 195 8.34 -23.60 0.91
N GLU A 196 9.63 -23.36 1.10
CA GLU A 196 10.27 -23.24 2.41
C GLU A 196 9.58 -22.14 3.21
N TRP A 197 9.52 -20.93 2.66
CA TRP A 197 8.85 -19.80 3.31
C TRP A 197 7.38 -20.12 3.60
N PHE A 198 6.65 -20.69 2.64
CA PHE A 198 5.25 -21.04 2.78
C PHE A 198 4.99 -22.11 3.86
N ILE A 199 5.77 -23.19 3.87
CA ILE A 199 5.62 -24.30 4.83
C ILE A 199 6.02 -23.86 6.24
N THR A 200 7.14 -23.12 6.35
CA THR A 200 7.60 -22.51 7.61
C THR A 200 6.49 -21.65 8.19
N ARG A 201 5.98 -20.70 7.40
CA ARG A 201 4.93 -19.79 7.81
C ARG A 201 3.68 -20.53 8.27
N ARG A 202 3.27 -21.60 7.57
CA ARG A 202 2.13 -22.42 7.97
C ARG A 202 2.33 -23.20 9.27
N ALA A 203 3.56 -23.63 9.56
CA ALA A 203 3.87 -24.27 10.84
C ALA A 203 3.69 -23.27 12.00
N PHE A 204 4.18 -22.03 11.83
CA PHE A 204 3.95 -20.96 12.80
C PHE A 204 2.49 -20.51 12.86
N ASP A 205 1.79 -20.37 11.73
CA ASP A 205 0.36 -20.01 11.68
C ASP A 205 -0.53 -21.04 12.38
N ALA A 206 -0.17 -22.33 12.30
CA ALA A 206 -0.87 -23.39 13.01
C ALA A 206 -0.83 -23.19 14.54
N GLN A 207 0.19 -22.50 15.06
CA GLN A 207 0.29 -22.19 16.48
C GLN A 207 -0.86 -21.29 16.94
N GLY A 208 -1.28 -20.31 16.13
CA GLY A 208 -2.39 -19.40 16.45
C GLY A 208 -3.79 -19.95 16.14
N ASP A 209 -3.88 -21.10 15.49
CA ASP A 209 -5.14 -21.73 15.11
C ASP A 209 -5.69 -22.61 16.23
N LEU A 210 -6.74 -22.14 16.90
CA LEU A 210 -7.44 -22.87 17.96
C LEU A 210 -8.17 -24.13 17.47
N SER A 211 -8.43 -24.25 16.17
CA SER A 211 -9.03 -25.46 15.60
C SER A 211 -8.04 -26.63 15.53
N LEU A 212 -6.75 -26.36 15.66
CA LEU A 212 -5.68 -27.36 15.66
C LEU A 212 -5.23 -27.69 17.08
N SER A 213 -5.18 -28.98 17.38
CA SER A 213 -4.59 -29.49 18.61
C SER A 213 -3.07 -29.32 18.61
N ARG A 214 -2.43 -29.20 19.78
CA ARG A 214 -0.96 -29.09 19.87
C ARG A 214 -0.22 -30.26 19.20
N PRO A 215 -0.69 -31.52 19.24
CA PRO A 215 -0.11 -32.60 18.44
C PRO A 215 -0.15 -32.36 16.93
N GLU A 216 -1.23 -31.78 16.41
CA GLU A 216 -1.32 -31.42 14.99
C GLU A 216 -0.36 -30.28 14.63
N VAL A 217 -0.20 -29.30 15.51
CA VAL A 217 0.79 -28.22 15.31
C VAL A 217 2.21 -28.78 15.31
N LEU A 218 2.55 -29.65 16.29
CA LEU A 218 3.84 -30.33 16.34
C LEU A 218 4.14 -31.12 15.05
N GLU A 219 3.14 -31.78 14.47
CA GLU A 219 3.33 -32.50 13.21
C GLU A 219 3.62 -31.54 12.04
N ARG A 220 3.11 -30.30 12.04
CA ARG A 220 3.47 -29.29 11.02
C ARG A 220 4.96 -28.93 11.10
N PHE A 221 5.49 -28.73 12.30
CA PHE A 221 6.93 -28.49 12.49
C PHE A 221 7.78 -29.71 12.09
N ARG A 222 7.31 -30.93 12.36
CA ARG A 222 7.99 -32.16 11.90
C ARG A 222 7.99 -32.28 10.38
N VAL A 223 6.90 -31.93 9.70
CA VAL A 223 6.85 -31.87 8.22
C VAL A 223 7.87 -30.86 7.70
N TYR A 224 7.93 -29.67 8.29
CA TYR A 224 8.92 -28.64 7.94
C TYR A 224 10.36 -29.16 8.04
N LEU A 225 10.77 -29.71 9.20
CA LEU A 225 12.14 -30.21 9.39
C LEU A 225 12.50 -31.40 8.49
N ARG A 226 11.53 -32.23 8.11
CA ARG A 226 11.76 -33.32 7.14
C ARG A 226 11.96 -32.78 5.73
N ALA A 227 11.26 -31.70 5.37
CA ALA A 227 11.33 -31.08 4.05
C ALA A 227 12.56 -30.19 3.87
N PHE A 228 13.00 -29.50 4.93
CA PHE A 228 14.09 -28.52 4.93
C PHE A 228 15.04 -28.77 6.11
N PRO A 229 15.85 -29.85 6.07
CA PRO A 229 16.68 -30.25 7.21
C PRO A 229 17.84 -29.28 7.52
N ASP A 230 18.27 -28.49 6.54
CA ASP A 230 19.45 -27.61 6.63
C ASP A 230 19.09 -26.16 7.05
N GLU A 231 17.80 -25.79 7.04
CA GLU A 231 17.32 -24.42 7.29
C GLU A 231 16.69 -24.29 8.69
N PHE A 232 17.27 -23.43 9.53
CA PHE A 232 16.81 -23.11 10.89
C PHE A 232 16.52 -24.30 11.85
N PRO A 233 17.36 -25.36 11.90
CA PRO A 233 17.02 -26.57 12.66
C PRO A 233 16.94 -26.34 14.18
N GLU A 234 17.71 -25.41 14.76
CA GLU A 234 17.79 -25.26 16.22
C GLU A 234 16.55 -24.59 16.82
N ALA A 235 16.09 -23.48 16.23
CA ALA A 235 14.90 -22.77 16.70
C ALA A 235 13.65 -23.65 16.61
N CYS A 236 13.42 -24.29 15.46
CA CYS A 236 12.30 -25.20 15.29
C CYS A 236 12.36 -26.42 16.22
N ARG A 237 13.55 -26.98 16.48
CA ARG A 237 13.71 -28.07 17.46
C ARG A 237 13.34 -27.62 18.86
N LYS A 238 13.78 -26.43 19.29
CA LYS A 238 13.42 -25.87 20.59
C LYS A 238 11.90 -25.71 20.74
N ASP A 239 11.24 -25.21 19.70
CA ASP A 239 9.78 -25.05 19.70
C ASP A 239 9.05 -26.39 19.72
N MET A 240 9.56 -27.39 18.99
CA MET A 240 9.04 -28.76 19.01
C MET A 240 9.19 -29.42 20.40
N ASP A 241 10.35 -29.29 21.03
CA ASP A 241 10.59 -29.83 22.38
C ASP A 241 9.62 -29.22 23.40
N LEU A 242 9.36 -27.91 23.28
CA LEU A 242 8.38 -27.22 24.11
C LEU A 242 6.95 -27.67 23.83
N LEU A 243 6.56 -27.88 22.57
CA LEU A 243 5.26 -28.43 22.20
C LEU A 243 5.08 -29.86 22.74
N GLU A 244 6.10 -30.72 22.64
CA GLU A 244 6.07 -32.07 23.21
C GLU A 244 5.89 -32.06 24.73
N GLN A 245 6.55 -31.13 25.43
CA GLN A 245 6.33 -30.91 26.85
C GLN A 245 4.88 -30.48 27.13
N MET A 246 4.37 -29.48 26.40
CA MET A 246 3.01 -28.97 26.60
C MET A 246 1.94 -30.04 26.35
N ILE A 247 2.12 -30.91 25.35
CA ILE A 247 1.20 -32.02 25.08
C ILE A 247 1.12 -32.97 26.28
N LYS A 248 2.25 -33.33 26.90
CA LYS A 248 2.27 -34.17 28.10
C LYS A 248 1.55 -33.49 29.27
N GLU A 249 1.78 -32.19 29.45
CA GLU A 249 1.11 -31.41 30.48
C GLU A 249 -0.40 -31.29 30.26
N ASP A 250 -0.85 -31.20 29.00
CA ASP A 250 -2.27 -31.19 28.64
C ASP A 250 -2.93 -32.53 28.96
N GLU A 251 -2.27 -33.66 28.66
CA GLU A 251 -2.75 -34.99 29.02
C GLU A 251 -2.84 -35.17 30.54
N GLU A 252 -1.83 -34.70 31.29
CA GLU A 252 -1.83 -34.73 32.75
C GLU A 252 -2.94 -33.86 33.36
N HIS A 253 -3.18 -32.67 32.78
CA HIS A 253 -4.26 -31.78 33.20
C HIS A 253 -5.63 -32.41 32.90
N ALA A 254 -5.82 -32.97 31.70
CA ALA A 254 -7.06 -33.64 31.31
C ALA A 254 -7.40 -34.87 32.19
N ARG A 255 -6.39 -35.57 32.73
CA ARG A 255 -6.60 -36.68 33.69
C ARG A 255 -7.07 -36.21 35.06
N LYS A 256 -6.77 -34.97 35.45
CA LYS A 256 -7.27 -34.38 36.71
C LYS A 256 -8.70 -33.92 36.44
N GLN A 257 -9.67 -34.53 37.11
CA GLN A 257 -11.07 -34.10 36.97
C GLN A 257 -11.20 -32.65 37.49
N THR A 258 -11.24 -31.68 36.57
CA THR A 258 -11.39 -30.27 36.89
C THR A 258 -12.87 -29.95 37.09
N LYS A 259 -13.17 -29.19 38.14
CA LYS A 259 -14.52 -28.66 38.36
C LYS A 259 -14.81 -27.63 37.25
N PRO A 260 -16.07 -27.44 36.82
CA PRO A 260 -16.44 -26.28 36.00
C PRO A 260 -15.99 -24.98 36.68
N LEU A 261 -15.59 -23.96 35.90
CA LEU A 261 -15.02 -22.71 36.40
C LEU A 261 -15.94 -22.02 37.42
N GLU A 262 -17.25 -22.15 37.23
CA GLU A 262 -18.30 -21.55 38.07
C GLU A 262 -18.39 -22.20 39.46
N LYS A 263 -17.84 -23.41 39.61
CA LYS A 263 -17.81 -24.18 40.87
C LYS A 263 -16.44 -24.16 41.54
N MET A 264 -15.46 -23.48 40.93
CA MET A 264 -14.13 -23.30 41.52
C MET A 264 -14.16 -22.17 42.56
N THR A 265 -13.39 -22.33 43.63
CA THR A 265 -13.01 -21.19 44.47
C THR A 265 -12.26 -20.15 43.62
N GLN A 266 -12.22 -18.89 44.06
CA GLN A 266 -11.55 -17.85 43.28
C GLN A 266 -10.07 -18.15 43.00
N GLN A 267 -9.35 -18.75 43.95
CA GLN A 267 -7.95 -19.15 43.78
C GLN A 267 -7.78 -20.34 42.84
N GLU A 268 -8.67 -21.35 42.91
CA GLU A 268 -8.72 -22.43 41.92
C GLU A 268 -9.00 -21.86 40.52
N ARG A 269 -9.94 -20.91 40.41
CA ARG A 269 -10.31 -20.25 39.14
C ARG A 269 -9.15 -19.45 38.55
N ILE A 270 -8.44 -18.66 39.34
CA ILE A 270 -7.26 -17.90 38.88
C ILE A 270 -6.18 -18.86 38.35
N ALA A 271 -5.88 -19.93 39.11
CA ALA A 271 -4.88 -20.91 38.71
C ALA A 271 -5.25 -21.62 37.40
N GLU A 272 -6.52 -21.99 37.24
CA GLU A 272 -7.04 -22.58 36.01
C GLU A 272 -6.99 -21.60 34.85
N LEU A 273 -7.37 -20.33 35.04
CA LEU A 273 -7.31 -19.31 33.98
C LEU A 273 -5.87 -19.03 33.52
N ILE A 274 -4.90 -19.02 34.44
CA ILE A 274 -3.48 -18.90 34.09
C ILE A 274 -3.02 -20.10 33.25
N TRP A 275 -3.44 -21.32 33.62
CA TRP A 275 -3.17 -22.50 32.80
C TRP A 275 -3.78 -22.36 31.38
N ARG A 276 -5.00 -21.83 31.29
CA ARG A 276 -5.69 -21.58 30.00
C ARG A 276 -5.11 -20.44 29.18
N LEU A 277 -4.19 -19.62 29.71
CA LEU A 277 -3.50 -18.60 28.89
C LEU A 277 -2.72 -19.22 27.72
N ARG A 278 -2.42 -20.52 27.78
CA ARG A 278 -1.84 -21.28 26.66
C ARG A 278 -2.75 -21.35 25.44
N ASP A 279 -4.03 -21.04 25.60
CA ASP A 279 -5.03 -20.94 24.53
C ASP A 279 -5.44 -19.48 24.26
N GLN A 280 -4.75 -18.51 24.87
CA GLN A 280 -5.03 -17.09 24.69
C GLN A 280 -4.66 -16.64 23.28
N ARG A 281 -5.57 -15.91 22.62
CA ARG A 281 -5.32 -15.25 21.35
C ARG A 281 -4.77 -13.84 21.54
N GLY A 282 -4.15 -13.31 20.49
CA GLY A 282 -3.69 -11.94 20.45
C GLY A 282 -3.58 -11.43 19.02
N TYR A 283 -3.63 -10.11 18.87
CA TYR A 283 -3.52 -9.44 17.58
C TYR A 283 -2.59 -8.24 17.69
N LYS A 284 -1.71 -8.05 16.70
CA LYS A 284 -0.78 -6.93 16.61
C LYS A 284 -1.17 -6.06 15.41
N PHE A 285 -1.53 -4.81 15.67
CA PHE A 285 -2.07 -3.88 14.65
C PHE A 285 -1.01 -3.24 13.74
N SER A 286 0.23 -3.10 14.21
CA SER A 286 1.31 -2.42 13.48
C SER A 286 2.69 -3.00 13.79
N ASN A 287 3.65 -2.72 12.93
CA ASN A 287 5.05 -3.06 13.15
C ASN A 287 5.98 -1.83 12.98
N PRO A 288 6.75 -1.41 14.01
CA PRO A 288 6.72 -1.94 15.38
C PRO A 288 5.35 -1.70 16.06
N GLY A 289 5.03 -2.54 17.04
CA GLY A 289 3.77 -2.48 17.77
C GLY A 289 3.68 -3.57 18.84
N THR A 290 2.67 -3.46 19.71
CA THR A 290 2.43 -4.36 20.83
C THR A 290 1.32 -5.35 20.50
N VAL A 291 1.40 -6.57 21.00
CA VAL A 291 0.29 -7.52 20.90
C VAL A 291 -0.82 -7.13 21.87
N ASP A 292 -2.05 -7.09 21.38
CA ASP A 292 -3.24 -6.98 22.21
C ASP A 292 -3.81 -8.38 22.44
N PHE A 293 -3.83 -8.82 23.70
CA PHE A 293 -4.41 -10.11 24.12
C PHE A 293 -5.92 -10.04 24.40
N PHE A 294 -6.55 -8.87 24.25
CA PHE A 294 -7.98 -8.64 24.48
C PHE A 294 -8.76 -8.49 23.16
N VAL A 295 -8.44 -9.35 22.19
CA VAL A 295 -8.94 -9.28 20.81
C VAL A 295 -10.46 -9.32 20.70
N GLU A 296 -11.15 -9.93 21.67
CA GLU A 296 -12.61 -9.96 21.76
C GLU A 296 -13.25 -8.56 21.89
N ARG A 297 -12.47 -7.52 22.22
CA ARG A 297 -12.95 -6.14 22.29
C ARG A 297 -13.22 -5.51 20.92
N TYR A 298 -12.64 -6.03 19.83
CA TYR A 298 -12.65 -5.40 18.51
C TYR A 298 -13.87 -5.77 17.64
N GLY A 299 -15.07 -5.80 18.24
CA GLY A 299 -16.32 -5.90 17.48
C GLY A 299 -16.86 -7.32 17.29
N GLN A 300 -16.69 -8.19 18.30
CA GLN A 300 -17.48 -9.42 18.35
C GLN A 300 -18.81 -9.18 19.07
N ASP A 301 -19.80 -10.00 18.71
CA ASP A 301 -21.07 -10.17 19.41
C ASP A 301 -20.83 -10.14 20.92
N PRO A 302 -21.55 -9.31 21.71
CA PRO A 302 -21.43 -9.28 23.17
C PRO A 302 -21.61 -10.66 23.84
N ASP A 303 -22.20 -11.64 23.14
CA ASP A 303 -22.34 -13.03 23.59
C ASP A 303 -21.08 -13.89 23.38
N THR A 304 -20.02 -13.34 22.78
CA THR A 304 -18.73 -14.03 22.61
C THR A 304 -18.11 -14.35 23.97
N PRO A 305 -17.78 -15.62 24.27
CA PRO A 305 -17.12 -15.97 25.53
C PRO A 305 -15.79 -15.23 25.72
N LYS A 306 -15.61 -14.60 26.89
CA LYS A 306 -14.36 -13.93 27.25
C LYS A 306 -13.19 -14.91 27.30
N PHE A 307 -12.07 -14.54 26.68
CA PHE A 307 -10.84 -15.32 26.78
C PHE A 307 -10.22 -15.22 28.19
N PRO A 308 -9.29 -16.13 28.56
CA PRO A 308 -8.74 -16.17 29.91
C PRO A 308 -8.10 -14.85 30.37
N ALA A 309 -7.45 -14.09 29.48
CA ALA A 309 -6.87 -12.79 29.80
C ALA A 309 -7.92 -11.77 30.27
N SER A 310 -9.05 -11.65 29.57
CA SER A 310 -10.16 -10.77 29.98
C SER A 310 -10.79 -11.22 31.30
N GLN A 311 -10.94 -12.54 31.51
CA GLN A 311 -11.47 -13.05 32.78
C GLN A 311 -10.53 -12.78 33.96
N LEU A 312 -9.20 -12.89 33.76
CA LEU A 312 -8.20 -12.53 34.78
C LEU A 312 -8.19 -11.02 35.05
N LEU A 313 -8.36 -10.21 34.01
CA LEU A 313 -8.51 -8.76 34.16
C LEU A 313 -9.76 -8.38 34.95
N ASP A 314 -10.90 -9.04 34.70
CA ASP A 314 -12.15 -8.83 35.46
C ASP A 314 -11.97 -9.20 36.95
N ILE A 315 -11.20 -10.26 37.25
CA ILE A 315 -10.86 -10.63 38.64
C ILE A 315 -10.00 -9.54 39.31
N GLY A 316 -9.14 -8.87 38.55
CA GLY A 316 -8.38 -7.72 39.03
C GLY A 316 -7.28 -8.10 40.02
N LEU A 317 -7.22 -7.39 41.15
CA LEU A 317 -6.08 -7.44 42.10
C LEU A 317 -5.82 -8.83 42.68
N ASP A 318 -6.86 -9.64 42.86
CA ASP A 318 -6.72 -10.98 43.43
C ASP A 318 -5.94 -11.93 42.51
N ALA A 319 -5.90 -11.65 41.20
CA ALA A 319 -5.11 -12.41 40.24
C ALA A 319 -3.61 -12.02 40.24
N VAL A 320 -3.26 -10.83 40.74
CA VAL A 320 -1.90 -10.25 40.63
C VAL A 320 -0.82 -11.18 41.19
N PRO A 321 -0.94 -11.77 42.40
CA PRO A 321 0.14 -12.62 42.94
C PRO A 321 0.49 -13.79 42.01
N ARG A 322 -0.53 -14.44 41.43
CA ARG A 322 -0.33 -15.59 40.53
C ARG A 322 0.12 -15.16 39.14
N LEU A 323 -0.32 -14.01 38.64
CA LEU A 323 0.17 -13.43 37.39
C LEU A 323 1.67 -13.07 37.48
N VAL A 324 2.11 -12.54 38.63
CA VAL A 324 3.55 -12.27 38.87
C VAL A 324 4.38 -13.55 38.79
N GLU A 325 3.89 -14.67 39.34
CA GLU A 325 4.54 -15.98 39.20
C GLU A 325 4.57 -16.44 37.74
N ALA A 326 3.47 -16.23 36.99
CA ALA A 326 3.35 -16.65 35.60
C ALA A 326 4.24 -15.86 34.63
N MET A 327 4.79 -14.71 35.02
CA MET A 327 5.68 -13.90 34.17
C MET A 327 6.93 -14.63 33.66
N THR A 328 7.34 -15.73 34.29
CA THR A 328 8.48 -16.54 33.83
C THR A 328 8.05 -17.74 32.98
N ASP A 329 6.75 -17.92 32.72
CA ASP A 329 6.24 -19.07 31.98
C ASP A 329 6.53 -18.91 30.48
N THR A 330 7.45 -19.72 29.97
CA THR A 330 7.90 -19.72 28.58
C THR A 330 7.01 -20.52 27.65
N ARG A 331 5.93 -21.14 28.14
CA ARG A 331 5.02 -21.92 27.30
C ARG A 331 4.28 -21.03 26.33
N PHE A 332 3.95 -21.58 25.16
CA PHE A 332 3.25 -20.87 24.11
C PHE A 332 1.82 -20.47 24.53
N THR A 333 1.39 -19.31 24.03
CA THR A 333 -0.02 -18.96 23.86
C THR A 333 -0.48 -19.32 22.43
N ARG A 334 -1.66 -18.83 22.02
CA ARG A 334 -2.15 -18.86 20.64
C ARG A 334 -2.08 -17.48 19.98
N ALA A 335 -1.42 -16.51 20.62
CA ALA A 335 -1.13 -15.21 20.04
C ALA A 335 0.18 -15.28 19.27
N MET A 336 0.20 -14.71 18.07
CA MET A 336 1.37 -14.72 17.21
C MET A 336 1.46 -13.45 16.37
N ASP A 337 2.69 -13.00 16.12
CA ASP A 337 2.98 -11.88 15.22
C ASP A 337 2.87 -12.32 13.74
N PRO A 338 1.89 -11.79 12.99
CA PRO A 338 1.66 -12.20 11.61
C PRO A 338 2.79 -11.86 10.64
N ASP A 339 3.67 -10.91 10.99
CA ASP A 339 4.74 -10.42 10.10
C ASP A 339 6.10 -11.04 10.40
N TRP A 340 6.39 -11.36 11.68
CA TRP A 340 7.71 -11.87 12.10
C TRP A 340 7.71 -13.29 12.65
N GLY A 341 6.54 -13.91 12.82
CA GLY A 341 6.43 -15.27 13.36
C GLY A 341 6.86 -15.37 14.83
N GLN A 342 6.79 -14.25 15.56
CA GLN A 342 7.05 -14.23 16.99
C GLN A 342 5.86 -14.87 17.72
N ASP A 343 6.11 -15.99 18.37
CA ASP A 343 5.12 -16.69 19.19
C ASP A 343 5.14 -16.13 20.62
N TYR A 344 4.00 -15.61 21.10
CA TYR A 344 3.94 -15.05 22.45
C TYR A 344 3.80 -16.14 23.51
N ARG A 345 4.43 -15.94 24.67
CA ARG A 345 4.41 -16.87 25.80
C ARG A 345 3.38 -16.48 26.85
N VAL A 346 3.04 -17.43 27.72
CA VAL A 346 2.14 -17.20 28.86
C VAL A 346 2.65 -16.07 29.74
N GLY A 347 3.98 -15.96 29.92
CA GLY A 347 4.60 -14.86 30.66
C GLY A 347 4.39 -13.48 30.02
N ASP A 348 4.43 -13.40 28.69
CA ASP A 348 4.15 -12.15 27.95
C ASP A 348 2.71 -11.71 28.15
N CYS A 349 1.77 -12.66 28.11
CA CYS A 349 0.37 -12.38 28.36
C CYS A 349 0.11 -11.98 29.83
N ALA A 350 0.69 -12.71 30.79
CA ALA A 350 0.57 -12.38 32.21
C ALA A 350 1.07 -10.96 32.49
N TRP A 351 2.14 -10.54 31.84
CA TRP A 351 2.66 -9.19 31.91
C TRP A 351 1.67 -8.13 31.41
N VAL A 352 1.11 -8.32 30.21
CA VAL A 352 0.13 -7.37 29.65
C VAL A 352 -1.12 -7.27 30.53
N ILE A 353 -1.61 -8.40 31.07
CA ILE A 353 -2.73 -8.42 32.02
C ILE A 353 -2.38 -7.59 33.27
N LEU A 354 -1.17 -7.73 33.83
CA LEU A 354 -0.72 -6.94 34.98
C LEU A 354 -0.70 -5.44 34.67
N GLN A 355 -0.24 -5.04 33.48
CA GLN A 355 -0.25 -3.64 33.05
C GLN A 355 -1.66 -3.08 32.88
N GLU A 356 -2.62 -3.89 32.42
CA GLU A 356 -4.04 -3.51 32.37
C GLU A 356 -4.63 -3.37 33.78
N ILE A 357 -4.42 -4.35 34.66
CA ILE A 357 -4.91 -4.30 36.05
C ILE A 357 -4.36 -3.07 36.76
N ALA A 358 -3.08 -2.74 36.55
CA ALA A 358 -2.40 -1.63 37.20
C ALA A 358 -2.60 -0.27 36.48
N ALA A 359 -3.17 -0.27 35.27
CA ALA A 359 -3.24 0.86 34.36
C ALA A 359 -1.88 1.55 34.13
N ARG A 360 -0.76 0.81 34.13
CA ARG A 360 0.59 1.36 33.98
C ARG A 360 1.57 0.39 33.34
N ASP A 361 2.65 0.93 32.79
CA ASP A 361 3.82 0.17 32.38
C ASP A 361 4.76 -0.08 33.58
N PHE A 362 5.55 -1.14 33.48
CA PHE A 362 6.56 -1.57 34.44
C PHE A 362 7.98 -1.70 33.81
N GLY A 363 8.16 -1.21 32.59
CA GLY A 363 9.41 -1.10 31.83
C GLY A 363 9.80 -2.37 31.08
N TRP A 364 8.84 -3.05 30.45
CA TRP A 364 9.13 -4.23 29.61
C TRP A 364 9.17 -3.86 28.14
N ASP A 365 10.19 -4.34 27.46
CA ASP A 365 10.32 -4.24 26.01
C ASP A 365 9.37 -5.25 25.35
N GLN A 366 8.15 -4.80 25.01
CA GLN A 366 7.12 -5.64 24.40
C GLN A 366 7.47 -6.13 22.98
N THR A 367 8.62 -5.70 22.43
CA THR A 367 9.17 -6.27 21.19
C THR A 367 9.88 -7.61 21.44
N LYS A 368 10.11 -7.97 22.70
CA LYS A 368 10.78 -9.22 23.11
C LYS A 368 9.83 -10.11 23.90
N THR A 369 9.91 -11.40 23.62
CA THR A 369 9.24 -12.44 24.42
C THR A 369 10.04 -12.77 25.66
N VAL A 370 9.38 -13.35 26.67
CA VAL A 370 10.00 -13.73 27.94
C VAL A 370 11.25 -14.61 27.79
N ASP A 371 11.33 -15.45 26.76
CA ASP A 371 12.51 -16.28 26.49
C ASP A 371 13.66 -15.55 25.79
N GLN A 372 13.41 -14.35 25.25
CA GLN A 372 14.40 -13.44 24.70
C GLN A 372 14.92 -12.44 25.76
N VAL A 373 14.21 -12.31 26.87
CA VAL A 373 14.54 -11.39 27.96
C VAL A 373 15.29 -12.13 29.07
N GLY A 374 16.37 -11.53 29.58
CA GLY A 374 17.17 -12.11 30.66
C GLY A 374 16.37 -12.26 31.97
N LYS A 375 16.68 -13.32 32.74
CA LYS A 375 16.04 -13.61 34.04
C LYS A 375 16.09 -12.42 35.00
N GLU A 376 17.18 -11.65 34.98
CA GLU A 376 17.35 -10.46 35.81
C GLU A 376 16.32 -9.37 35.49
N THR A 377 16.03 -9.16 34.20
CA THR A 377 15.01 -8.21 33.76
C THR A 377 13.62 -8.64 34.21
N ILE A 378 13.29 -9.93 34.08
CA ILE A 378 12.01 -10.47 34.58
C ILE A 378 11.91 -10.31 36.10
N ALA A 379 12.97 -10.60 36.85
CA ALA A 379 12.99 -10.44 38.30
C ALA A 379 12.84 -8.97 38.73
N ALA A 380 13.52 -8.03 38.05
CA ALA A 380 13.37 -6.60 38.29
C ALA A 380 11.93 -6.12 38.01
N ALA A 381 11.33 -6.65 36.94
CA ALA A 381 9.96 -6.38 36.57
C ALA A 381 8.95 -6.92 37.61
N GLN A 382 9.11 -8.16 38.06
CA GLN A 382 8.33 -8.74 39.17
C GLN A 382 8.47 -7.92 40.46
N ALA A 383 9.67 -7.43 40.78
CA ALA A 383 9.91 -6.60 41.95
C ALA A 383 9.16 -5.25 41.87
N LYS A 384 9.10 -4.62 40.69
CA LYS A 384 8.30 -3.41 40.46
C LYS A 384 6.81 -3.66 40.66
N VAL A 385 6.28 -4.77 40.14
CA VAL A 385 4.86 -5.14 40.32
C VAL A 385 4.54 -5.39 41.80
N ARG A 386 5.39 -6.14 42.51
CA ARG A 386 5.22 -6.39 43.96
C ARG A 386 5.27 -5.11 44.78
N LYS A 387 6.20 -4.20 44.45
CA LYS A 387 6.27 -2.88 45.09
C LYS A 387 5.01 -2.08 44.82
N TRP A 388 4.56 -2.02 43.57
CA TRP A 388 3.31 -1.34 43.21
C TRP A 388 2.10 -1.92 43.96
N LEU A 389 1.99 -3.25 44.09
CA LEU A 389 0.91 -3.88 44.83
C LEU A 389 0.93 -3.50 46.32
N ALA A 390 2.11 -3.47 46.94
CA ALA A 390 2.26 -3.05 48.33
C ALA A 390 1.88 -1.58 48.53
N ASP A 391 2.29 -0.70 47.61
CA ASP A 391 1.90 0.72 47.61
C ASP A 391 0.38 0.87 47.40
N PHE A 392 -0.19 0.08 46.50
CA PHE A 392 -1.63 0.05 46.23
C PHE A 392 -2.42 -0.38 47.47
N GLN A 393 -2.00 -1.42 48.17
CA GLN A 393 -2.64 -1.88 49.41
C GLN A 393 -2.60 -0.82 50.51
N LYS A 394 -1.54 -0.01 50.56
CA LYS A 394 -1.37 1.06 51.54
C LYS A 394 -2.17 2.33 51.20
N LYS A 395 -2.16 2.74 49.94
CA LYS A 395 -2.71 4.04 49.48
C LYS A 395 -4.13 3.95 48.93
N GLY A 396 -4.52 2.78 48.42
CA GLY A 396 -5.76 2.57 47.68
C GLY A 396 -5.69 3.04 46.22
N GLU A 397 -6.64 2.59 45.41
CA GLU A 397 -6.70 2.85 43.96
C GLU A 397 -6.73 4.35 43.63
N ARG A 398 -7.62 5.10 44.30
CA ARG A 398 -7.82 6.54 44.05
C ARG A 398 -6.52 7.33 44.16
N GLN A 399 -5.78 7.15 45.26
CA GLN A 399 -4.54 7.88 45.49
C GLN A 399 -3.43 7.45 44.52
N MET A 400 -3.34 6.16 44.20
CA MET A 400 -2.39 5.66 43.20
C MET A 400 -2.64 6.25 41.81
N LEU A 401 -3.90 6.38 41.39
CA LEU A 401 -4.26 6.98 40.11
C LEU A 401 -4.00 8.49 40.08
N ILE A 402 -4.25 9.21 41.19
CA ILE A 402 -3.92 10.64 41.32
C ILE A 402 -2.41 10.85 41.15
N GLU A 403 -1.60 10.16 41.95
CA GLU A 403 -0.13 10.30 41.92
C GLU A 403 0.45 9.87 40.58
N GLY A 404 -0.04 8.76 40.03
CA GLY A 404 0.40 8.24 38.74
C GLY A 404 0.07 9.20 37.60
N THR A 405 -1.16 9.72 37.55
CA THR A 405 -1.55 10.71 36.53
C THR A 405 -0.73 12.00 36.66
N ALA A 406 -0.50 12.47 37.89
CA ALA A 406 0.28 13.69 38.15
C ALA A 406 1.77 13.56 37.82
N ALA A 407 2.30 12.33 37.70
CA ALA A 407 3.71 12.09 37.39
C ALA A 407 4.10 12.57 35.98
N GLY A 408 3.18 12.52 35.00
CA GLY A 408 3.45 12.95 33.63
C GLY A 408 4.34 11.99 32.83
N ASP A 409 4.40 10.72 33.21
CA ASP A 409 5.13 9.65 32.52
C ASP A 409 4.27 8.93 31.45
N GLU A 410 4.86 7.98 30.73
CA GLU A 410 4.17 7.21 29.67
C GLU A 410 2.90 6.47 30.14
N SER A 411 2.78 6.18 31.44
CA SER A 411 1.60 5.52 32.01
C SER A 411 0.48 6.51 32.37
N SER A 412 0.82 7.78 32.55
CA SER A 412 -0.08 8.82 33.03
C SER A 412 -1.38 8.95 32.20
N PRO A 413 -1.37 8.84 30.85
CA PRO A 413 -2.62 8.92 30.08
C PRO A 413 -3.61 7.78 30.36
N LYS A 414 -3.11 6.55 30.54
CA LYS A 414 -3.94 5.39 30.86
C LYS A 414 -4.51 5.49 32.28
N GLN A 415 -3.70 5.98 33.22
CA GLN A 415 -4.13 6.24 34.59
C GLN A 415 -5.15 7.38 34.65
N ALA A 416 -4.97 8.43 33.86
CA ALA A 416 -5.91 9.53 33.74
C ALA A 416 -7.29 9.06 33.27
N ALA A 417 -7.33 8.20 32.24
CA ALA A 417 -8.58 7.62 31.75
C ALA A 417 -9.34 6.85 32.84
N ARG A 418 -8.63 5.98 33.58
CA ARG A 418 -9.21 5.21 34.70
C ARG A 418 -9.61 6.09 35.88
N LEU A 419 -8.84 7.16 36.13
CA LEU A 419 -9.15 8.15 37.17
C LEU A 419 -10.44 8.89 36.85
N ILE A 420 -10.66 9.26 35.59
CA ILE A 420 -11.91 9.92 35.15
C ILE A 420 -13.11 8.98 35.29
N GLU A 421 -12.95 7.73 34.87
CA GLU A 421 -14.01 6.74 34.94
C GLU A 421 -14.49 6.50 36.38
N LYS A 422 -13.55 6.36 37.32
CA LYS A 422 -13.87 5.95 38.71
C LYS A 422 -13.96 7.10 39.71
N TYR A 423 -13.20 8.18 39.52
CA TYR A 423 -13.05 9.29 40.47
C TYR A 423 -12.97 10.65 39.73
N PRO A 424 -13.99 11.02 38.94
CA PRO A 424 -13.95 12.18 38.06
C PRO A 424 -13.67 13.50 38.78
N GLU A 425 -14.06 13.63 40.05
CA GLU A 425 -13.83 14.82 40.87
C GLU A 425 -12.36 15.05 41.24
N ALA A 426 -11.54 13.98 41.23
CA ALA A 426 -10.11 14.06 41.50
C ALA A 426 -9.27 14.24 40.22
N ALA A 427 -9.86 14.02 39.04
CA ALA A 427 -9.14 13.92 37.79
C ALA A 427 -8.50 15.24 37.35
N LEU A 428 -9.23 16.36 37.41
CA LEU A 428 -8.77 17.63 36.84
C LEU A 428 -7.41 18.07 37.39
N LYS A 429 -7.24 18.06 38.72
CA LYS A 429 -5.98 18.47 39.34
C LYS A 429 -4.84 17.57 38.89
N ALA A 430 -5.02 16.25 38.97
CA ALA A 430 -3.99 15.28 38.61
C ALA A 430 -3.60 15.37 37.13
N VAL A 431 -4.58 15.50 36.22
CA VAL A 431 -4.35 15.60 34.77
C VAL A 431 -3.59 16.88 34.42
N THR A 432 -3.96 18.02 35.00
CA THR A 432 -3.27 19.29 34.72
C THR A 432 -1.85 19.32 35.28
N GLU A 433 -1.62 18.72 36.45
CA GLU A 433 -0.28 18.53 37.02
C GLU A 433 0.58 17.59 36.16
N GLY A 434 0.02 16.45 35.77
CA GLY A 434 0.68 15.49 34.88
C GLY A 434 1.04 16.10 33.53
N ALA A 435 0.13 16.85 32.93
CA ALA A 435 0.40 17.54 31.67
C ALA A 435 1.55 18.53 31.81
N ARG A 436 1.65 19.26 32.92
CA ARG A 436 2.77 20.18 33.19
C ARG A 436 4.11 19.46 33.34
N ASN A 437 4.11 18.27 33.92
CA ASN A 437 5.31 17.43 34.11
C ASN A 437 5.72 16.65 32.85
N ALA A 438 4.79 16.45 31.91
CA ALA A 438 5.00 15.67 30.69
C ALA A 438 5.55 16.49 29.51
N GLU A 439 6.11 15.77 28.55
CA GLU A 439 6.50 16.26 27.21
C GLU A 439 5.94 15.35 26.10
N GLY A 440 6.02 15.82 24.86
CA GLY A 440 5.65 15.06 23.67
C GLY A 440 4.24 14.44 23.72
N TRP A 441 4.14 13.19 23.26
CA TRP A 441 2.89 12.44 23.16
C TRP A 441 2.12 12.36 24.49
N THR A 442 2.82 12.14 25.60
CA THR A 442 2.20 12.04 26.94
C THR A 442 1.49 13.33 27.31
N ARG A 443 2.14 14.48 27.08
CA ARG A 443 1.54 15.79 27.36
C ARG A 443 0.32 16.03 26.48
N GLU A 444 0.44 15.80 25.17
CA GLU A 444 -0.67 15.97 24.22
C GLU A 444 -1.88 15.14 24.64
N ARG A 445 -1.65 13.89 25.06
CA ARG A 445 -2.74 13.02 25.50
C ARG A 445 -3.38 13.50 26.80
N LEU A 446 -2.61 13.99 27.77
CA LEU A 446 -3.16 14.57 29.00
C LEU A 446 -3.91 15.88 28.74
N VAL A 447 -3.48 16.71 27.79
CA VAL A 447 -4.22 17.91 27.35
C VAL A 447 -5.56 17.52 26.70
N GLN A 448 -5.58 16.49 25.86
CA GLN A 448 -6.82 15.92 25.32
C GLN A 448 -7.72 15.36 26.42
N THR A 449 -7.14 14.71 27.42
CA THR A 449 -7.88 14.22 28.59
C THR A 449 -8.51 15.37 29.38
N ALA A 450 -7.76 16.46 29.61
CA ALA A 450 -8.32 17.67 30.24
C ALA A 450 -9.45 18.28 29.40
N ALA A 451 -9.32 18.24 28.07
CA ALA A 451 -10.31 18.81 27.15
C ALA A 451 -11.70 18.17 27.25
N VAL A 452 -11.78 16.87 27.54
CA VAL A 452 -13.05 16.13 27.62
C VAL A 452 -13.67 16.09 29.01
N LEU A 453 -12.99 16.60 30.04
CA LEU A 453 -13.54 16.69 31.39
C LEU A 453 -14.78 17.60 31.44
N PRO A 454 -15.86 17.24 32.14
CA PRO A 454 -17.08 18.05 32.16
C PRO A 454 -16.88 19.41 32.87
N GLY A 455 -17.71 20.38 32.50
CA GLY A 455 -17.73 21.73 33.10
C GLY A 455 -16.55 22.63 32.70
N ASP A 456 -16.48 23.82 33.30
CA ASP A 456 -15.48 24.86 32.95
C ASP A 456 -14.17 24.77 33.74
N GLY A 457 -14.05 23.80 34.66
CA GLY A 457 -12.84 23.59 35.45
C GLY A 457 -11.53 23.48 34.64
N PRO A 458 -11.51 22.80 33.48
CA PRO A 458 -10.31 22.70 32.63
C PRO A 458 -9.94 24.01 31.90
N VAL A 459 -10.86 24.97 31.77
CA VAL A 459 -10.67 26.16 30.92
C VAL A 459 -9.43 26.99 31.28
N PRO A 460 -9.12 27.29 32.55
CA PRO A 460 -7.91 28.05 32.88
C PRO A 460 -6.62 27.35 32.42
N PHE A 461 -6.55 26.02 32.56
CA PHE A 461 -5.42 25.24 32.09
C PHE A 461 -5.33 25.21 30.56
N LEU A 462 -6.45 25.06 29.86
CA LEU A 462 -6.46 25.11 28.39
C LEU A 462 -6.04 26.50 27.87
N LEU A 463 -6.42 27.58 28.54
CA LEU A 463 -5.97 28.94 28.19
C LEU A 463 -4.46 29.11 28.44
N GLU A 464 -3.92 28.58 29.54
CA GLU A 464 -2.48 28.53 29.81
C GLU A 464 -1.75 27.77 28.68
N GLU A 465 -2.26 26.58 28.32
CA GLU A 465 -1.66 25.73 27.30
C GLU A 465 -1.70 26.36 25.90
N MET A 466 -2.81 27.01 25.54
CA MET A 466 -2.96 27.70 24.27
C MET A 466 -1.98 28.87 24.10
N ASN A 467 -1.73 29.62 25.18
CA ASN A 467 -0.95 30.86 25.11
C ASN A 467 0.55 30.65 25.30
N ALA A 468 0.94 29.68 26.13
CA ALA A 468 2.34 29.48 26.53
C ALA A 468 2.73 28.01 26.70
N GLY A 469 1.82 27.07 26.39
CA GLY A 469 2.05 25.64 26.53
C GLY A 469 2.83 25.02 25.38
N LYS A 470 2.98 23.69 25.45
CA LYS A 470 3.67 22.88 24.43
C LYS A 470 2.69 22.20 23.46
N ALA A 471 1.39 22.22 23.75
CA ALA A 471 0.32 21.69 22.90
C ALA A 471 -0.77 22.75 22.59
N PRO A 472 -0.40 23.94 22.07
CA PRO A 472 -1.32 25.08 21.96
C PRO A 472 -2.50 24.82 21.01
N VAL A 473 -2.29 24.06 19.93
CA VAL A 473 -3.35 23.75 18.94
C VAL A 473 -4.44 22.85 19.52
N LEU A 474 -4.05 21.83 20.29
CA LEU A 474 -5.01 20.94 20.97
C LEU A 474 -5.84 21.70 22.00
N ALA A 475 -5.19 22.58 22.76
CA ALA A 475 -5.87 23.43 23.73
C ALA A 475 -6.84 24.41 23.05
N ALA A 476 -6.44 25.04 21.94
CA ALA A 476 -7.29 25.91 21.13
C ALA A 476 -8.52 25.16 20.57
N ALA A 477 -8.33 23.94 20.06
CA ALA A 477 -9.42 23.08 19.59
C ALA A 477 -10.41 22.74 20.72
N ALA A 478 -9.92 22.42 21.90
CA ALA A 478 -10.74 22.16 23.08
C ALA A 478 -11.52 23.40 23.52
N LEU A 479 -10.89 24.57 23.55
CA LEU A 479 -11.52 25.85 23.88
C LEU A 479 -12.60 26.22 22.86
N LEU A 480 -12.33 26.05 21.57
CA LEU A 480 -13.31 26.34 20.52
C LEU A 480 -14.56 25.47 20.65
N LYS A 481 -14.40 24.15 20.88
CA LYS A 481 -15.52 23.23 21.17
C LYS A 481 -16.34 23.63 22.40
N ARG A 482 -15.76 24.42 23.31
CA ARG A 482 -16.41 24.96 24.51
C ARG A 482 -17.00 26.36 24.31
N GLY A 483 -17.13 26.83 23.07
CA GLY A 483 -17.71 28.15 22.79
C GLY A 483 -16.76 29.31 23.10
N ARG A 484 -15.45 29.10 23.08
CA ARG A 484 -14.43 30.13 23.34
C ARG A 484 -13.80 30.61 22.02
N PRO A 485 -14.38 31.63 21.36
CA PRO A 485 -13.95 32.07 20.02
C PRO A 485 -12.56 32.70 20.00
N GLU A 486 -12.01 33.13 21.15
CA GLU A 486 -10.66 33.67 21.26
C GLU A 486 -9.56 32.67 20.88
N ALA A 487 -9.89 31.38 20.77
CA ALA A 487 -8.99 30.35 20.27
C ALA A 487 -8.53 30.61 18.82
N VAL A 488 -9.43 31.13 17.96
CA VAL A 488 -9.12 31.40 16.55
C VAL A 488 -8.06 32.49 16.38
N PRO A 489 -8.21 33.72 16.94
CA PRO A 489 -7.19 34.75 16.79
C PRO A 489 -5.85 34.35 17.43
N ALA A 490 -5.85 33.56 18.50
CA ALA A 490 -4.61 33.00 19.07
C ALA A 490 -3.88 32.09 18.07
N MET A 491 -4.60 31.19 17.40
CA MET A 491 -4.01 30.31 16.37
C MET A 491 -3.61 31.05 15.10
N VAL A 492 -4.32 32.12 14.71
CA VAL A 492 -3.87 33.01 13.63
C VAL A 492 -2.56 33.71 13.99
N ALA A 493 -2.41 34.19 15.22
CA ALA A 493 -1.18 34.81 15.69
C ALA A 493 -0.02 33.80 15.79
N LEU A 494 -0.30 32.55 16.16
CA LEU A 494 0.67 31.46 16.14
C LEU A 494 1.11 31.14 14.71
N TRP A 495 0.16 31.06 13.77
CA TRP A 495 0.42 30.81 12.36
C TRP A 495 1.33 31.88 11.75
N ASP A 496 1.07 33.16 12.01
CA ASP A 496 1.92 34.24 11.51
C ASP A 496 3.37 34.16 12.03
N LYS A 497 3.61 33.54 13.19
CA LYS A 497 4.96 33.29 13.73
C LYS A 497 5.65 32.06 13.14
N GLU A 498 4.89 31.02 12.80
CA GLU A 498 5.42 29.69 12.46
C GLU A 498 5.38 29.34 10.96
N LYS A 499 4.58 30.06 10.14
CA LYS A 499 4.31 29.70 8.74
C LYS A 499 5.55 29.52 7.85
N THR A 500 6.69 30.13 8.20
CA THR A 500 7.96 30.02 7.47
C THR A 500 8.86 28.86 7.94
N ARG A 501 8.61 28.25 9.10
CA ARG A 501 9.39 27.15 9.67
C ARG A 501 8.83 25.78 9.34
N GLN A 502 8.12 25.68 8.22
CA GLN A 502 7.29 24.53 7.85
C GLN A 502 6.12 24.40 8.84
N GLY A 503 5.08 25.20 8.63
CA GLY A 503 3.95 25.32 9.56
C GLY A 503 3.35 23.97 9.96
N SER A 504 2.98 23.83 11.24
CA SER A 504 2.43 22.59 11.79
C SER A 504 1.16 22.16 11.04
N SER A 505 1.12 20.88 10.62
CA SER A 505 -0.06 20.27 9.98
C SER A 505 -1.33 20.42 10.82
N ASP A 506 -1.19 20.41 12.15
CA ASP A 506 -2.33 20.53 13.06
C ASP A 506 -2.84 21.95 13.15
N LEU A 507 -1.94 22.94 13.08
CA LEU A 507 -2.33 24.34 13.04
C LEU A 507 -3.07 24.67 11.74
N ILE A 508 -2.58 24.15 10.61
CA ILE A 508 -3.26 24.26 9.30
C ILE A 508 -4.64 23.61 9.38
N ALA A 509 -4.72 22.37 9.89
CA ALA A 509 -5.98 21.66 10.03
C ALA A 509 -6.96 22.40 10.95
N PHE A 510 -6.50 22.92 12.09
CA PHE A 510 -7.32 23.73 12.98
C PHE A 510 -7.88 24.96 12.25
N LEU A 511 -7.02 25.77 11.61
CA LEU A 511 -7.46 27.00 10.95
C LEU A 511 -8.41 26.74 9.76
N ALA A 512 -8.20 25.64 9.02
CA ALA A 512 -9.07 25.22 7.93
C ALA A 512 -10.44 24.74 8.41
N SER A 513 -10.54 24.20 9.63
CA SER A 513 -11.74 23.54 10.16
C SER A 513 -12.36 24.20 11.40
N CYS A 514 -11.80 25.33 11.87
CA CYS A 514 -12.35 26.09 13.00
C CYS A 514 -13.70 26.74 12.69
N GLY A 515 -14.05 26.82 11.40
CA GLY A 515 -15.29 27.41 10.92
C GLY A 515 -15.37 28.93 11.09
N ASP A 516 -14.23 29.61 11.28
CA ASP A 516 -14.14 31.05 11.24
C ASP A 516 -13.45 31.50 9.94
N PRO A 517 -14.06 32.40 9.13
CA PRO A 517 -13.45 32.87 7.89
C PRO A 517 -12.10 33.56 8.10
N ALA A 518 -11.83 34.15 9.28
CA ALA A 518 -10.53 34.74 9.58
C ALA A 518 -9.42 33.68 9.67
N GLY A 519 -9.72 32.50 10.20
CA GLY A 519 -8.79 31.38 10.25
C GLY A 519 -8.41 30.89 8.86
N VAL A 520 -9.42 30.71 7.98
CA VAL A 520 -9.20 30.30 6.59
C VAL A 520 -8.44 31.36 5.80
N ARG A 521 -8.80 32.65 5.92
CA ARG A 521 -8.10 33.75 5.26
C ARG A 521 -6.64 33.87 5.71
N ALA A 522 -6.34 33.58 6.98
CA ALA A 522 -4.96 33.57 7.47
C ALA A 522 -4.08 32.52 6.76
N LEU A 523 -4.64 31.37 6.37
CA LEU A 523 -3.92 30.36 5.57
C LEU A 523 -3.62 30.85 4.14
N GLY A 524 -4.51 31.66 3.55
CA GLY A 524 -4.31 32.24 2.21
C GLY A 524 -3.38 33.46 2.17
N LYS A 525 -3.12 34.09 3.32
CA LYS A 525 -2.26 35.28 3.40
C LYS A 525 -0.82 34.91 3.06
N ASP A 526 -0.23 35.64 2.11
CA ASP A 526 1.12 35.43 1.60
C ASP A 526 1.34 34.02 0.99
N PHE A 527 0.26 33.35 0.55
CA PHE A 527 0.28 31.93 0.13
C PHE A 527 1.46 31.58 -0.79
N GLY A 528 1.69 32.37 -1.85
CA GLY A 528 2.77 32.12 -2.83
C GLY A 528 4.20 32.22 -2.28
N THR A 529 4.39 32.71 -1.04
CA THR A 529 5.69 32.78 -0.36
C THR A 529 5.96 31.58 0.55
N LEU A 530 4.94 30.79 0.86
CA LEU A 530 5.06 29.61 1.72
C LEU A 530 5.76 28.47 0.99
N PRO A 531 6.44 27.54 1.67
CA PRO A 531 6.97 26.34 1.05
C PRO A 531 5.88 25.50 0.36
N VAL A 532 6.20 24.86 -0.77
CA VAL A 532 5.21 24.07 -1.57
C VAL A 532 4.49 23.01 -0.74
N ALA A 533 5.19 22.33 0.18
CA ALA A 533 4.59 21.33 1.07
C ALA A 533 3.55 21.94 2.03
N THR A 534 3.79 23.15 2.51
CA THR A 534 2.86 23.90 3.36
C THR A 534 1.64 24.35 2.56
N ARG A 535 1.85 24.88 1.35
CA ARG A 535 0.77 25.26 0.42
C ARG A 535 -0.10 24.06 0.09
N PHE A 536 0.51 22.91 -0.22
CA PHE A 536 -0.19 21.66 -0.47
C PHE A 536 -0.99 21.18 0.75
N SER A 537 -0.42 21.27 1.96
CA SER A 537 -1.11 20.93 3.21
C SER A 537 -2.35 21.81 3.43
N ILE A 538 -2.27 23.11 3.12
CA ILE A 538 -3.41 24.04 3.19
C ILE A 538 -4.51 23.60 2.22
N ILE A 539 -4.18 23.35 0.95
CA ILE A 539 -5.17 22.90 -0.05
C ILE A 539 -5.82 21.59 0.37
N SER A 540 -5.02 20.66 0.90
CA SER A 540 -5.51 19.37 1.37
C SER A 540 -6.45 19.51 2.57
N ALA A 541 -6.12 20.40 3.52
CA ALA A 541 -6.94 20.68 4.70
C ALA A 541 -8.29 21.36 4.34
N LEU A 542 -8.33 22.11 3.24
CA LEU A 542 -9.58 22.68 2.71
C LEU A 542 -10.42 21.66 1.92
N GLY A 543 -9.93 20.44 1.70
CA GLY A 543 -10.68 19.36 1.07
C GLY A 543 -11.82 18.82 1.95
N PRO A 544 -12.82 18.12 1.36
CA PRO A 544 -13.94 17.53 2.12
C PRO A 544 -13.52 16.43 3.12
N ARG A 545 -12.27 15.95 3.06
CA ARG A 545 -11.67 15.00 4.02
C ARG A 545 -10.50 15.60 4.82
N GLY A 546 -10.27 16.91 4.74
CA GLY A 546 -9.07 17.61 5.21
C GLY A 546 -8.89 17.74 6.73
N GLY A 547 -9.34 16.76 7.52
CA GLY A 547 -9.08 16.71 8.96
C GLY A 547 -7.72 16.09 9.27
N SER A 548 -6.98 16.66 10.23
CA SER A 548 -5.83 15.98 10.85
C SER A 548 -6.29 14.70 11.55
N VAL A 549 -5.43 13.66 11.56
CA VAL A 549 -5.62 12.41 12.32
C VAL A 549 -5.84 12.69 13.82
N LEU A 550 -5.28 13.80 14.33
CA LEU A 550 -5.50 14.26 15.70
C LEU A 550 -6.95 14.63 16.01
N PHE A 551 -7.75 15.01 15.00
CA PHE A 551 -9.17 15.32 15.20
C PHE A 551 -10.08 14.13 14.93
N VAL A 552 -9.66 13.17 14.09
CA VAL A 552 -10.40 11.91 13.82
C VAL A 552 -10.35 10.96 15.02
N THR A 553 -9.22 10.87 15.73
CA THR A 553 -9.06 10.00 16.92
C THR A 553 -9.78 10.51 18.17
N ALA A 554 -10.33 11.73 18.13
CA ALA A 554 -11.15 12.33 19.19
C ALA A 554 -12.68 12.15 18.97
N GLY A 555 -13.09 11.29 18.03
CA GLY A 555 -14.49 10.85 17.91
C GLY A 555 -15.48 11.88 17.33
N GLY A 556 -15.04 12.82 16.48
CA GLY A 556 -15.97 13.74 15.83
C GLY A 556 -15.37 14.52 14.66
N GLU A 557 -16.27 15.07 13.84
CA GLU A 557 -16.02 16.14 12.86
C GLU A 557 -15.12 17.24 13.48
N GLY A 558 -14.42 18.03 12.65
CA GLY A 558 -13.43 19.04 13.09
C GLY A 558 -13.91 19.96 14.23
N PRO A 559 -13.05 20.78 14.84
CA PRO A 559 -13.37 21.59 16.03
C PRO A 559 -14.48 22.63 15.84
N ALA A 560 -15.14 22.70 14.68
CA ALA A 560 -16.25 23.59 14.41
C ALA A 560 -17.46 23.28 15.33
N LEU A 561 -17.98 24.33 15.95
CA LEU A 561 -19.30 24.33 16.58
C LEU A 561 -20.40 24.29 15.50
N PRO A 562 -21.64 23.88 15.85
CA PRO A 562 -22.81 24.16 15.00
C PRO A 562 -22.84 25.65 14.64
N GLN A 563 -22.86 25.95 13.35
CA GLN A 563 -22.75 27.32 12.84
C GLN A 563 -24.09 27.83 12.33
N GLU A 564 -24.33 29.11 12.52
CA GLU A 564 -25.33 29.82 11.73
C GLU A 564 -24.97 29.73 10.24
N GLU A 565 -25.98 29.56 9.38
CA GLU A 565 -25.79 29.37 7.94
C GLU A 565 -24.99 30.52 7.30
N SER A 566 -25.14 31.75 7.82
CA SER A 566 -24.39 32.94 7.41
C SER A 566 -22.88 32.79 7.63
N ARG A 567 -22.46 32.25 8.78
CA ARG A 567 -21.05 32.03 9.11
C ARG A 567 -20.46 30.89 8.29
N LYS A 568 -21.22 29.82 8.09
CA LYS A 568 -20.83 28.72 7.20
C LYS A 568 -20.59 29.23 5.78
N GLN A 569 -21.51 30.05 5.24
CA GLN A 569 -21.37 30.66 3.93
C GLN A 569 -20.13 31.58 3.84
N ALA A 570 -19.85 32.36 4.89
CA ALA A 570 -18.65 33.20 4.93
C ALA A 570 -17.35 32.38 4.95
N THR A 571 -17.32 31.27 5.69
CA THR A 571 -16.18 30.34 5.72
C THR A 571 -15.99 29.64 4.38
N ASP A 572 -17.06 29.17 3.74
CA ASP A 572 -17.01 28.58 2.40
C ASP A 572 -16.50 29.57 1.35
N THR A 573 -16.92 30.84 1.47
CA THR A 573 -16.42 31.93 0.61
C THR A 573 -14.92 32.14 0.82
N ALA A 574 -14.46 32.21 2.07
CA ALA A 574 -13.03 32.31 2.37
C ALA A 574 -12.22 31.12 1.83
N ALA A 575 -12.74 29.89 1.96
CA ALA A 575 -12.09 28.71 1.40
C ALA A 575 -12.01 28.77 -0.13
N GLN A 576 -13.09 29.21 -0.78
CA GLN A 576 -13.13 29.40 -2.24
C GLN A 576 -12.09 30.42 -2.69
N GLU A 577 -11.95 31.56 -2.01
CA GLU A 577 -10.95 32.58 -2.33
C GLU A 577 -9.52 32.01 -2.29
N VAL A 578 -9.17 31.26 -1.24
CA VAL A 578 -7.85 30.62 -1.11
C VAL A 578 -7.60 29.60 -2.22
N LEU A 579 -8.58 28.74 -2.49
CA LEU A 579 -8.46 27.70 -3.52
C LEU A 579 -8.35 28.30 -4.93
N ILE A 580 -9.15 29.33 -5.25
CA ILE A 580 -9.10 30.01 -6.55
C ILE A 580 -7.76 30.73 -6.75
N ALA A 581 -7.20 31.35 -5.70
CA ALA A 581 -5.86 31.93 -5.76
C ALA A 581 -4.78 30.86 -6.01
N ALA A 582 -4.91 29.70 -5.36
CA ALA A 582 -4.00 28.58 -5.55
C ALA A 582 -4.09 27.93 -6.95
N LEU A 583 -5.14 28.20 -7.73
CA LEU A 583 -5.19 27.77 -9.13
C LEU A 583 -4.07 28.40 -9.96
N ASP A 584 -3.48 29.53 -9.58
CA ASP A 584 -2.33 30.11 -10.30
C ASP A 584 -0.97 29.52 -9.91
N ASP A 585 -0.93 28.65 -8.90
CA ASP A 585 0.30 28.03 -8.42
C ASP A 585 0.63 26.75 -9.21
N THR A 586 1.44 26.90 -10.25
CA THR A 586 1.86 25.79 -11.09
C THR A 586 3.03 24.98 -10.53
N GLU A 587 3.50 25.27 -9.32
CA GLU A 587 4.61 24.54 -8.69
C GLU A 587 4.18 23.11 -8.34
N ALA A 588 5.05 22.13 -8.62
CA ALA A 588 4.80 20.73 -8.34
C ALA A 588 5.33 20.35 -6.94
N TYR A 589 4.53 19.61 -6.17
CA TYR A 589 4.99 19.02 -4.92
C TYR A 589 5.60 17.64 -5.20
N TRP A 590 6.90 17.64 -5.46
CA TRP A 590 7.65 16.46 -5.82
C TRP A 590 7.86 15.47 -4.67
N GLY A 591 7.88 14.18 -4.99
CA GLY A 591 7.90 13.06 -4.05
C GLY A 591 6.54 12.78 -3.38
N CYS A 592 5.53 13.61 -3.65
CA CYS A 592 4.19 13.45 -3.16
C CYS A 592 3.38 12.61 -4.14
N SER A 593 2.93 11.44 -3.69
CA SER A 593 1.97 10.63 -4.43
C SER A 593 0.86 10.19 -3.49
N GLY A 594 -0.27 9.83 -4.07
CA GLY A 594 -1.40 9.36 -3.29
C GLY A 594 -2.58 9.04 -4.18
N THR A 595 -3.66 8.64 -3.54
CA THR A 595 -4.94 8.46 -4.19
C THR A 595 -5.94 9.37 -3.52
N TRP A 596 -6.67 10.16 -4.31
CA TRP A 596 -7.77 10.98 -3.81
C TRP A 596 -9.03 10.67 -4.61
N ASN A 597 -10.08 10.21 -3.92
CA ASN A 597 -11.36 9.84 -4.53
C ASN A 597 -11.20 8.84 -5.70
N GLY A 598 -10.40 7.79 -5.50
CA GLY A 598 -10.14 6.75 -6.51
C GLY A 598 -9.13 7.14 -7.60
N LYS A 599 -8.72 8.40 -7.68
CA LYS A 599 -7.74 8.88 -8.67
C LYS A 599 -6.35 8.95 -8.06
N GLY A 600 -5.41 8.27 -8.69
CA GLY A 600 -4.00 8.33 -8.33
C GLY A 600 -3.39 9.64 -8.81
N PHE A 601 -2.41 10.16 -8.07
CA PHE A 601 -1.60 11.26 -8.55
C PHE A 601 -0.15 11.05 -8.09
N THR A 602 0.77 11.58 -8.89
CA THR A 602 2.21 11.58 -8.63
C THR A 602 2.75 12.98 -8.92
N ASP A 603 3.49 13.55 -7.98
CA ASP A 603 4.10 14.87 -8.06
C ASP A 603 3.10 15.95 -8.54
N PRO A 604 1.95 16.10 -7.84
CA PRO A 604 0.87 16.97 -8.28
C PRO A 604 1.29 18.44 -8.20
N ARG A 605 0.75 19.28 -9.09
CA ARG A 605 0.87 20.74 -8.94
C ARG A 605 -0.09 21.24 -7.88
N VAL A 606 0.28 22.30 -7.18
CA VAL A 606 -0.61 22.96 -6.21
C VAL A 606 -1.92 23.36 -6.89
N CYS A 607 -1.88 23.88 -8.11
CA CYS A 607 -3.07 24.21 -8.89
C CYS A 607 -3.92 22.99 -9.27
N ASP A 608 -3.31 21.81 -9.49
CA ASP A 608 -4.05 20.59 -9.82
C ASP A 608 -4.84 20.10 -8.59
N MET A 609 -4.20 20.13 -7.41
CA MET A 609 -4.89 19.81 -6.17
C MET A 609 -5.97 20.83 -5.82
N ALA A 610 -5.70 22.12 -6.04
CA ALA A 610 -6.71 23.16 -5.84
C ALA A 610 -7.91 22.94 -6.78
N GLY A 611 -7.66 22.62 -8.04
CA GLY A 611 -8.70 22.29 -9.02
C GLY A 611 -9.54 21.08 -8.60
N LEU A 612 -8.89 20.02 -8.12
CA LEU A 612 -9.55 18.84 -7.58
C LEU A 612 -10.39 19.18 -6.33
N VAL A 613 -9.86 19.95 -5.39
CA VAL A 613 -10.58 20.33 -4.17
C VAL A 613 -11.78 21.23 -4.49
N VAL A 614 -11.64 22.18 -5.42
CA VAL A 614 -12.74 23.03 -5.90
C VAL A 614 -13.84 22.18 -6.53
N SER A 615 -13.50 21.23 -7.42
CA SER A 615 -14.51 20.38 -8.07
C SER A 615 -15.24 19.49 -7.06
N MET A 616 -14.56 19.03 -6.00
CA MET A 616 -15.20 18.23 -4.95
C MET A 616 -16.12 19.04 -4.03
N ARG A 617 -15.74 20.28 -3.66
CA ARG A 617 -16.58 21.13 -2.80
C ARG A 617 -17.79 21.66 -3.55
N TRP A 618 -17.65 21.93 -4.85
CA TRP A 618 -18.71 22.50 -5.69
C TRP A 618 -18.96 21.68 -6.98
N PRO A 619 -19.36 20.40 -6.87
CA PRO A 619 -19.42 19.46 -8.01
C PRO A 619 -20.46 19.85 -9.07
N LYS A 620 -21.49 20.63 -8.69
CA LYS A 620 -22.49 21.13 -9.64
C LYS A 620 -22.01 22.31 -10.49
N LYS A 621 -20.94 22.99 -10.07
CA LYS A 621 -20.42 24.20 -10.72
C LYS A 621 -19.14 23.94 -11.50
N CYS A 622 -18.36 22.96 -11.06
CA CYS A 622 -16.94 22.85 -11.38
C CYS A 622 -16.56 21.38 -11.62
N PHE A 623 -15.89 21.09 -12.73
CA PHE A 623 -15.29 19.77 -13.00
C PHE A 623 -13.79 19.91 -13.20
N PHE A 624 -13.03 19.01 -12.57
CA PHE A 624 -11.58 18.92 -12.75
C PHE A 624 -11.18 17.45 -12.73
N ASP A 625 -10.42 17.04 -13.73
CA ASP A 625 -9.89 15.70 -13.82
C ASP A 625 -8.36 15.72 -13.64
N ILE A 626 -7.90 15.24 -12.48
CA ILE A 626 -6.46 15.19 -12.17
C ILE A 626 -5.70 14.21 -13.07
N ASP A 627 -6.41 13.23 -13.66
CA ASP A 627 -5.84 12.27 -14.60
C ASP A 627 -5.80 12.82 -16.03
N ALA A 628 -6.42 13.96 -16.33
CA ALA A 628 -6.41 14.52 -17.69
C ALA A 628 -5.00 14.98 -18.12
N SER A 629 -4.80 15.24 -19.42
CA SER A 629 -3.53 15.76 -19.93
C SER A 629 -3.16 17.08 -19.25
N LEU A 630 -1.87 17.45 -19.26
CA LEU A 630 -1.45 18.73 -18.67
C LEU A 630 -2.18 19.91 -19.31
N PHE A 631 -2.41 19.86 -20.62
CA PHE A 631 -3.17 20.86 -21.36
C PHE A 631 -4.63 20.93 -20.88
N GLU A 632 -5.33 19.79 -20.83
CA GLU A 632 -6.72 19.74 -20.36
C GLU A 632 -6.85 20.23 -18.92
N ARG A 633 -5.92 19.88 -18.03
CA ARG A 633 -5.86 20.39 -16.65
C ARG A 633 -5.65 21.89 -16.62
N ASN A 634 -4.78 22.44 -17.46
CA ASN A 634 -4.57 23.89 -17.56
C ASN A 634 -5.81 24.62 -18.09
N VAL A 635 -6.53 24.04 -19.06
CA VAL A 635 -7.82 24.57 -19.54
C VAL A 635 -8.85 24.52 -18.43
N ALA A 636 -9.02 23.37 -17.78
CA ALA A 636 -9.97 23.19 -16.68
C ALA A 636 -9.70 24.19 -15.54
N ARG A 637 -8.43 24.38 -15.14
CA ARG A 637 -8.00 25.39 -14.17
C ARG A 637 -8.48 26.80 -14.52
N VAL A 638 -8.31 27.24 -15.77
CA VAL A 638 -8.78 28.58 -16.21
C VAL A 638 -10.31 28.65 -16.27
N VAL A 639 -10.99 27.57 -16.68
CA VAL A 639 -12.46 27.48 -16.64
C VAL A 639 -12.97 27.64 -15.21
N LEU A 640 -12.36 26.96 -14.24
CA LEU A 640 -12.70 27.10 -12.81
C LEU A 640 -12.52 28.55 -12.32
N GLN A 641 -11.42 29.20 -12.72
CA GLN A 641 -11.20 30.62 -12.41
C GLN A 641 -12.29 31.49 -13.05
N ASN A 642 -12.66 31.25 -14.31
CA ASN A 642 -13.66 32.04 -15.02
C ASN A 642 -15.06 31.92 -14.45
N VAL A 643 -15.45 30.74 -13.93
CA VAL A 643 -16.71 30.56 -13.18
C VAL A 643 -16.73 31.52 -11.99
N TRP A 644 -15.68 31.52 -11.17
CA TRP A 644 -15.59 32.41 -10.01
C TRP A 644 -15.53 33.89 -10.42
N ARG A 645 -14.71 34.23 -11.41
CA ARG A 645 -14.57 35.62 -11.91
C ARG A 645 -15.90 36.19 -12.40
N LYS A 646 -16.68 35.39 -13.13
CA LYS A 646 -18.02 35.78 -13.60
C LYS A 646 -18.98 36.04 -12.45
N GLU A 647 -18.99 35.19 -11.42
CA GLU A 647 -19.80 35.40 -10.21
C GLU A 647 -19.42 36.69 -9.45
N HIS A 648 -18.18 37.17 -9.61
CA HIS A 648 -17.64 38.38 -8.96
C HIS A 648 -17.54 39.60 -9.89
N GLY A 649 -18.13 39.54 -11.10
CA GLY A 649 -18.12 40.66 -12.04
C GLY A 649 -16.75 41.01 -12.64
N LEU A 650 -15.80 40.07 -12.64
CA LEU A 650 -14.46 40.22 -13.22
C LEU A 650 -14.43 39.68 -14.67
N ALA A 651 -13.61 40.29 -15.53
CA ALA A 651 -13.43 39.84 -16.91
C ALA A 651 -12.83 38.43 -16.99
N GLU A 652 -13.32 37.59 -17.89
CA GLU A 652 -12.82 36.22 -18.08
C GLU A 652 -11.35 36.21 -18.56
N LEU A 653 -10.58 35.24 -18.08
CA LEU A 653 -9.22 34.95 -18.53
C LEU A 653 -9.27 34.16 -19.86
N PRO A 654 -8.32 34.40 -20.78
CA PRO A 654 -8.23 33.63 -22.01
C PRO A 654 -7.90 32.17 -21.71
N LEU A 655 -8.54 31.24 -22.43
CA LEU A 655 -8.21 29.81 -22.33
C LEU A 655 -6.80 29.56 -22.89
N PRO A 656 -6.03 28.62 -22.30
CA PRO A 656 -4.75 28.21 -22.85
C PRO A 656 -4.90 27.70 -24.28
N GLU A 657 -4.05 28.16 -25.19
CA GLU A 657 -4.01 27.66 -26.56
C GLU A 657 -3.18 26.38 -26.64
N ARG A 658 -3.64 25.40 -27.44
CA ARG A 658 -2.86 24.20 -27.70
C ARG A 658 -1.64 24.57 -28.53
N ARG A 659 -0.46 24.13 -28.08
CA ARG A 659 0.79 24.35 -28.81
C ARG A 659 0.67 23.76 -30.20
N LYS A 660 0.98 24.56 -31.22
CA LYS A 660 1.12 24.08 -32.59
C LYS A 660 2.59 23.73 -32.83
N PRO A 661 2.95 22.45 -32.99
CA PRO A 661 4.32 22.10 -33.33
C PRO A 661 4.72 22.73 -34.66
N PRO A 662 5.97 23.22 -34.78
CA PRO A 662 6.48 23.66 -36.07
C PRO A 662 6.54 22.46 -37.03
N GLU A 663 6.26 22.69 -38.31
CA GLU A 663 6.24 21.64 -39.33
C GLU A 663 7.07 21.99 -40.56
N ILE A 664 7.57 20.97 -41.26
CA ILE A 664 8.20 21.17 -42.57
C ILE A 664 7.16 21.71 -43.57
N ALA A 665 7.63 22.59 -44.45
CA ALA A 665 6.77 23.20 -45.47
C ALA A 665 6.09 22.12 -46.36
N PRO A 666 4.80 22.28 -46.72
CA PRO A 666 4.06 21.30 -47.52
C PRO A 666 4.76 20.87 -48.81
N GLU A 667 5.48 21.79 -49.45
CA GLU A 667 6.23 21.59 -50.69
C GLU A 667 7.41 20.63 -50.52
N VAL A 668 7.97 20.58 -49.31
CA VAL A 668 9.04 19.65 -48.92
C VAL A 668 8.45 18.33 -48.42
N ALA A 669 7.36 18.39 -47.64
CA ALA A 669 6.71 17.20 -47.08
C ALA A 669 6.12 16.29 -48.16
N ALA A 670 5.32 16.84 -49.06
CA ALA A 670 4.57 16.08 -50.06
C ALA A 670 5.42 15.08 -50.87
N PRO A 671 6.57 15.46 -51.48
CA PRO A 671 7.38 14.51 -52.24
C PRO A 671 8.01 13.42 -51.37
N LEU A 672 8.34 13.70 -50.10
CA LEU A 672 8.92 12.70 -49.19
C LEU A 672 7.90 11.61 -48.83
N PHE A 673 6.69 12.01 -48.46
CA PHE A 673 5.62 11.06 -48.15
C PHE A 673 5.08 10.34 -49.39
N ALA A 674 5.08 10.99 -50.56
CA ALA A 674 4.77 10.32 -51.83
C ALA A 674 5.76 9.20 -52.14
N ARG A 675 7.07 9.42 -51.94
CA ARG A 675 8.10 8.39 -52.09
C ARG A 675 7.89 7.22 -51.13
N LEU A 676 7.54 7.51 -49.87
CA LEU A 676 7.25 6.47 -48.88
C LEU A 676 6.03 5.60 -49.29
N LYS A 677 4.96 6.23 -49.81
CA LYS A 677 3.77 5.51 -50.30
C LYS A 677 4.02 4.70 -51.58
N ALA A 678 4.95 5.15 -52.43
CA ALA A 678 5.28 4.49 -53.68
C ALA A 678 6.24 3.30 -53.51
N ALA A 679 6.95 3.21 -52.37
CA ALA A 679 7.90 2.14 -52.08
C ALA A 679 7.24 0.75 -52.13
N ARG A 680 7.90 -0.21 -52.80
CA ARG A 680 7.42 -1.59 -52.99
C ARG A 680 8.23 -2.61 -52.20
N THR A 681 9.40 -2.21 -51.71
CA THR A 681 10.27 -3.07 -50.89
C THR A 681 10.52 -2.47 -49.51
N ASP A 682 10.88 -3.30 -48.54
CA ASP A 682 11.25 -2.84 -47.20
C ASP A 682 12.48 -1.92 -47.21
N GLN A 683 13.42 -2.16 -48.12
CA GLN A 683 14.61 -1.31 -48.26
C GLN A 683 14.24 0.10 -48.76
N GLU A 684 13.35 0.20 -49.75
CA GLU A 684 12.84 1.49 -50.24
C GLU A 684 12.04 2.22 -49.17
N ARG A 685 11.18 1.49 -48.43
CA ARG A 685 10.41 2.04 -47.30
C ARG A 685 11.34 2.60 -46.21
N ARG A 686 12.36 1.85 -45.81
CA ARG A 686 13.38 2.31 -44.83
C ARG A 686 14.12 3.55 -45.31
N LYS A 687 14.53 3.59 -46.58
CA LYS A 687 15.24 4.75 -47.16
C LYS A 687 14.34 5.99 -47.22
N ALA A 688 13.08 5.83 -47.59
CA ALA A 688 12.11 6.93 -47.62
C ALA A 688 11.79 7.43 -46.20
N ALA A 689 11.61 6.52 -45.23
CA ALA A 689 11.40 6.87 -43.83
C ALA A 689 12.60 7.63 -43.24
N ALA A 690 13.83 7.18 -43.51
CA ALA A 690 15.04 7.88 -43.07
C ALA A 690 15.17 9.30 -43.66
N ALA A 691 14.73 9.50 -44.90
CA ALA A 691 14.71 10.83 -45.52
C ALA A 691 13.70 11.77 -44.85
N ILE A 692 12.54 11.26 -44.43
CA ILE A 692 11.56 12.03 -43.64
C ILE A 692 12.13 12.32 -42.25
N GLU A 693 12.73 11.31 -41.61
CA GLU A 693 13.31 11.42 -40.28
C GLU A 693 14.46 12.43 -40.18
N ALA A 694 15.21 12.63 -41.26
CA ALA A 694 16.27 13.64 -41.31
C ALA A 694 15.78 15.09 -41.06
N HIS A 695 14.48 15.35 -41.21
CA HIS A 695 13.87 16.62 -40.85
C HIS A 695 13.49 16.72 -39.36
N GLY A 696 13.75 15.67 -38.57
CA GLY A 696 13.50 15.60 -37.15
C GLY A 696 12.04 15.85 -36.80
N LEU A 697 11.81 16.49 -35.65
CA LEU A 697 10.48 16.74 -35.10
C LEU A 697 9.54 17.50 -36.06
N LEU A 698 10.08 18.33 -36.95
CA LEU A 698 9.31 19.09 -37.94
C LEU A 698 8.53 18.18 -38.93
N ALA A 699 8.96 16.94 -39.11
CA ALA A 699 8.27 15.97 -39.95
C ALA A 699 7.11 15.26 -39.25
N LEU A 700 6.95 15.40 -37.93
CA LEU A 700 5.93 14.69 -37.17
C LEU A 700 4.50 15.10 -37.54
N PRO A 701 4.14 16.41 -37.60
CA PRO A 701 2.78 16.80 -37.96
C PRO A 701 2.31 16.27 -39.33
N PRO A 702 3.08 16.38 -40.43
CA PRO A 702 2.67 15.79 -41.70
C PRO A 702 2.68 14.26 -41.65
N ALA A 703 3.58 13.62 -40.90
CA ALA A 703 3.56 12.16 -40.73
C ALA A 703 2.25 11.69 -40.08
N LEU A 704 1.78 12.38 -39.04
CA LEU A 704 0.50 12.09 -38.38
C LEU A 704 -0.69 12.31 -39.31
N ARG A 705 -0.71 13.41 -40.07
CA ARG A 705 -1.77 13.65 -41.08
C ARG A 705 -1.81 12.56 -42.14
N HIS A 706 -0.64 12.14 -42.64
CA HIS A 706 -0.57 11.05 -43.60
C HIS A 706 -1.01 9.72 -43.00
N LEU A 707 -0.67 9.46 -41.74
CA LEU A 707 -1.07 8.24 -41.04
C LEU A 707 -2.58 8.18 -40.79
N ASP A 708 -3.19 9.28 -40.35
CA ASP A 708 -4.64 9.38 -40.13
C ASP A 708 -5.43 9.20 -41.44
N GLY A 709 -4.83 9.53 -42.60
CA GLY A 709 -5.42 9.35 -43.93
C GLY A 709 -5.13 8.00 -44.62
N LEU A 710 -4.47 7.06 -43.95
CA LEU A 710 -4.23 5.71 -44.49
C LEU A 710 -5.29 4.71 -44.04
N GLU A 711 -5.65 3.77 -44.92
CA GLU A 711 -6.44 2.59 -44.56
C GLU A 711 -5.72 1.74 -43.49
N LYS A 712 -6.49 0.99 -42.69
CA LYS A 712 -5.97 0.20 -41.56
C LYS A 712 -4.99 -0.90 -41.96
N ASP A 713 -5.12 -1.42 -43.18
CA ASP A 713 -4.34 -2.53 -43.75
C ASP A 713 -3.31 -2.06 -44.79
N ALA A 714 -3.12 -0.74 -44.96
CA ALA A 714 -2.15 -0.21 -45.89
C ALA A 714 -0.72 -0.69 -45.55
N GLU A 715 -0.01 -1.29 -46.52
CA GLU A 715 1.34 -1.86 -46.30
C GLU A 715 2.36 -0.88 -45.70
N VAL A 716 2.20 0.42 -45.97
CA VAL A 716 3.10 1.47 -45.50
C VAL A 716 2.81 1.92 -44.07
N ARG A 717 1.61 1.62 -43.53
CA ARG A 717 1.15 2.08 -42.22
C ARG A 717 2.12 1.68 -41.09
N PRO A 718 2.60 0.42 -40.96
CA PRO A 718 3.53 0.05 -39.89
C PRO A 718 4.85 0.85 -39.92
N THR A 719 5.35 1.16 -41.12
CA THR A 719 6.57 1.98 -41.27
C THR A 719 6.32 3.42 -40.85
N LEU A 720 5.16 3.98 -41.19
CA LEU A 720 4.80 5.34 -40.82
C LEU A 720 4.45 5.48 -39.33
N GLU A 721 3.82 4.47 -38.73
CA GLU A 721 3.58 4.38 -37.28
C GLU A 721 4.91 4.35 -36.50
N ASP A 722 5.86 3.51 -36.92
CA ASP A 722 7.20 3.47 -36.33
C ASP A 722 7.94 4.81 -36.48
N LEU A 723 7.91 5.40 -37.68
CA LEU A 723 8.52 6.71 -37.93
C LEU A 723 7.90 7.80 -37.05
N ALA A 724 6.58 7.91 -37.01
CA ALA A 724 5.89 8.91 -36.19
C ALA A 724 6.20 8.73 -34.70
N ARG A 725 6.32 7.49 -34.23
CA ARG A 725 6.73 7.15 -32.86
C ARG A 725 8.16 7.60 -32.55
N ARG A 726 9.11 7.36 -33.46
CA ARG A 726 10.51 7.79 -33.26
C ARG A 726 10.63 9.32 -33.29
N LEU A 727 9.90 9.96 -34.20
CA LEU A 727 9.83 11.43 -34.30
C LEU A 727 9.19 12.06 -33.06
N SER A 728 8.15 11.45 -32.47
CA SER A 728 7.48 11.97 -31.27
C SER A 728 8.31 11.83 -29.99
N CYS A 729 9.37 11.02 -30.02
CA CYS A 729 10.33 10.90 -28.93
C CYS A 729 11.50 11.89 -29.04
N ILE A 730 11.51 12.80 -30.03
CA ILE A 730 12.53 13.86 -30.13
C ILE A 730 12.30 14.90 -29.04
N VAL A 731 13.36 15.27 -28.32
CA VAL A 731 13.34 16.30 -27.28
C VAL A 731 13.19 17.67 -27.92
N ALA A 732 11.99 18.24 -27.84
CA ALA A 732 11.69 19.57 -28.38
C ALA A 732 12.28 20.67 -27.50
N GLU A 733 12.18 20.49 -26.18
CA GLU A 733 12.64 21.43 -25.17
C GLU A 733 13.44 20.72 -24.11
N ALA A 734 14.54 21.34 -23.70
CA ALA A 734 15.38 20.91 -22.60
C ALA A 734 15.72 22.16 -21.79
N THR A 735 15.27 22.23 -20.55
CA THR A 735 15.33 23.43 -19.70
C THR A 735 15.56 23.08 -18.23
N PHE A 736 16.02 24.05 -17.45
CA PHE A 736 16.07 23.96 -15.99
C PHE A 736 14.82 24.57 -15.38
N THR A 737 14.33 23.99 -14.28
CA THR A 737 13.22 24.57 -13.51
C THR A 737 13.67 25.81 -12.74
N LYS A 738 12.73 26.68 -12.36
CA LYS A 738 13.02 27.96 -11.69
C LYS A 738 13.67 27.79 -10.31
N ASP A 739 13.34 26.71 -9.62
CA ASP A 739 13.83 26.29 -8.31
C ASP A 739 15.16 25.53 -8.38
N SER A 740 15.68 25.25 -9.57
CA SER A 740 16.98 24.61 -9.73
C SER A 740 18.11 25.50 -9.19
N VAL A 741 19.04 24.90 -8.45
CA VAL A 741 20.38 25.51 -8.28
C VAL A 741 20.95 25.81 -9.66
N LYS A 742 21.59 26.98 -9.80
CA LYS A 742 22.14 27.42 -11.09
C LYS A 742 23.17 26.39 -11.59
N PRO A 743 22.96 25.77 -12.77
CA PRO A 743 23.91 24.80 -13.31
C PRO A 743 25.19 25.50 -13.76
N ASP A 744 26.33 24.82 -13.58
CA ASP A 744 27.56 25.19 -14.25
C ASP A 744 27.44 25.00 -15.77
N GLU A 745 28.43 25.52 -16.52
CA GLU A 745 28.38 25.53 -17.98
C GLU A 745 28.41 24.11 -18.57
N GLU A 746 29.18 23.22 -17.94
CA GLU A 746 29.32 21.82 -18.37
C GLU A 746 27.98 21.09 -18.25
N PHE A 747 27.32 21.19 -17.10
CA PHE A 747 26.04 20.54 -16.86
C PHE A 747 24.91 21.16 -17.69
N ARG A 748 24.92 22.48 -17.87
CA ARG A 748 23.97 23.16 -18.75
C ARG A 748 24.04 22.59 -20.16
N LYS A 749 25.25 22.43 -20.69
CA LYS A 749 25.47 21.86 -22.01
C LYS A 749 24.99 20.42 -22.14
N VAL A 750 25.17 19.58 -21.12
CA VAL A 750 24.65 18.19 -21.10
C VAL A 750 23.14 18.15 -21.35
N ILE A 751 22.37 19.04 -20.70
CA ILE A 751 20.92 19.13 -20.89
C ILE A 751 20.56 19.74 -22.25
N GLU A 752 21.21 20.84 -22.64
CA GLU A 752 20.96 21.52 -23.92
C GLU A 752 21.27 20.64 -25.13
N ASP A 753 22.32 19.82 -25.05
CA ASP A 753 22.74 18.90 -26.12
C ASP A 753 21.70 17.80 -26.39
N LEU A 754 20.72 17.57 -25.52
CA LEU A 754 19.61 16.65 -25.78
C LEU A 754 18.56 17.26 -26.70
N ARG A 755 18.47 18.60 -26.79
CA ARG A 755 17.49 19.28 -27.63
C ARG A 755 17.66 18.91 -29.11
N GLY A 756 16.56 18.60 -29.76
CA GLY A 756 16.52 18.17 -31.15
C GLY A 756 16.96 16.72 -31.40
N LYS A 757 17.34 15.97 -30.35
CA LYS A 757 17.74 14.56 -30.46
C LYS A 757 16.64 13.62 -29.97
N PRO A 758 16.57 12.38 -30.47
CA PRO A 758 15.71 11.35 -29.91
C PRO A 758 16.05 11.11 -28.43
N LEU A 759 15.04 11.11 -27.57
CA LEU A 759 15.20 10.62 -26.20
C LEU A 759 15.40 9.11 -26.24
N THR A 760 16.46 8.64 -25.60
CA THR A 760 16.76 7.21 -25.39
C THR A 760 16.94 6.93 -23.90
N ALA A 761 16.83 5.66 -23.50
CA ALA A 761 17.15 5.26 -22.13
C ALA A 761 18.59 5.63 -21.76
N ASP A 762 19.55 5.40 -22.66
CA ASP A 762 20.96 5.76 -22.45
C ASP A 762 21.16 7.27 -22.30
N ALA A 763 20.46 8.09 -23.10
CA ALA A 763 20.54 9.54 -22.99
C ALA A 763 19.98 10.04 -21.65
N PHE A 764 18.82 9.51 -21.23
CA PHE A 764 18.21 9.85 -19.95
C PHE A 764 19.07 9.42 -18.77
N MET A 765 19.54 8.17 -18.76
CA MET A 765 20.42 7.63 -17.72
C MET A 765 21.79 8.30 -17.71
N GLY A 766 22.31 8.70 -18.88
CA GLY A 766 23.56 9.42 -19.01
C GLY A 766 23.57 10.72 -18.19
N VAL A 767 22.45 11.45 -18.16
CA VAL A 767 22.30 12.65 -17.33
C VAL A 767 22.37 12.30 -15.83
N LEU A 768 21.64 11.27 -15.41
CA LEU A 768 21.64 10.81 -14.02
C LEU A 768 23.04 10.36 -13.57
N TYR A 769 23.71 9.54 -14.38
CA TYR A 769 25.07 9.07 -14.11
C TYR A 769 26.09 10.21 -14.09
N HIS A 770 25.91 11.25 -14.91
CA HIS A 770 26.77 12.42 -14.87
C HIS A 770 26.74 13.07 -13.48
N VAL A 771 25.55 13.26 -12.90
CA VAL A 771 25.39 13.86 -11.57
C VAL A 771 25.91 12.95 -10.45
N VAL A 772 25.65 11.64 -10.51
CA VAL A 772 26.18 10.67 -9.52
C VAL A 772 27.72 10.61 -9.55
N ARG A 773 28.33 10.75 -10.74
CA ARG A 773 29.79 10.81 -10.89
C ARG A 773 30.37 12.13 -10.41
N ARG A 774 29.67 13.24 -10.63
CA ARG A 774 30.14 14.58 -10.27
C ARG A 774 28.94 15.48 -9.96
N LEU A 775 28.71 15.71 -8.67
CA LEU A 775 27.73 16.69 -8.22
C LEU A 775 28.24 18.10 -8.56
N PRO A 776 27.45 18.94 -9.25
CA PRO A 776 27.76 20.36 -9.37
C PRO A 776 27.90 21.03 -7.99
N PRO A 777 28.76 22.06 -7.83
CA PRO A 777 28.93 22.75 -6.55
C PRO A 777 27.61 23.29 -5.99
N GLY A 778 27.39 23.14 -4.68
CA GLY A 778 26.17 23.59 -3.99
C GLY A 778 24.94 22.71 -4.25
N THR A 779 25.11 21.54 -4.88
CA THR A 779 24.04 20.59 -5.14
C THR A 779 24.23 19.29 -4.36
N VAL A 780 23.12 18.66 -4.00
CA VAL A 780 23.09 17.33 -3.39
C VAL A 780 22.55 16.27 -4.35
N GLY A 781 22.00 16.66 -5.51
CA GLY A 781 21.40 15.73 -6.44
C GLY A 781 20.79 16.39 -7.66
N ILE A 782 20.03 15.59 -8.42
CA ILE A 782 19.25 16.02 -9.57
C ILE A 782 17.86 15.41 -9.55
N ARG A 783 16.90 16.16 -10.08
CA ARG A 783 15.64 15.66 -10.58
C ARG A 783 15.58 15.86 -12.10
N LEU A 784 15.12 14.83 -12.80
CA LEU A 784 14.93 14.84 -14.24
C LEU A 784 13.50 14.39 -14.56
N GLU A 785 12.81 15.16 -15.39
CA GLU A 785 11.46 14.86 -15.86
C GLU A 785 11.43 14.93 -17.39
N ALA A 786 10.96 13.87 -18.05
CA ALA A 786 10.66 13.86 -19.48
C ALA A 786 9.17 13.58 -19.70
N VAL A 787 8.49 14.48 -20.42
CA VAL A 787 7.05 14.38 -20.70
C VAL A 787 6.81 14.40 -22.20
N ARG A 788 6.03 13.44 -22.71
CA ARG A 788 5.43 13.49 -24.04
C ARG A 788 3.92 13.63 -23.88
N GLU A 789 3.37 14.75 -24.32
CA GLU A 789 1.92 14.97 -24.38
C GLU A 789 1.34 14.37 -25.68
N ASP A 790 0.01 14.40 -25.82
CA ASP A 790 -0.72 13.91 -26.98
C ASP A 790 -0.81 14.93 -28.14
N ASP A 791 -0.14 16.07 -28.01
CA ASP A 791 -0.22 17.23 -28.93
C ASP A 791 0.74 17.17 -30.12
N GLY A 792 1.60 16.15 -30.17
CA GLY A 792 2.60 16.00 -31.23
C GLY A 792 3.74 17.03 -31.16
N ALA A 793 3.95 17.68 -30.01
CA ALA A 793 5.04 18.64 -29.81
C ALA A 793 6.40 18.00 -29.47
N GLY A 794 6.48 16.68 -29.42
CA GLY A 794 7.70 15.96 -29.01
C GLY A 794 7.82 15.84 -27.49
N VAL A 795 9.04 15.62 -27.00
CA VAL A 795 9.32 15.46 -25.57
C VAL A 795 9.80 16.77 -24.97
N THR A 796 9.24 17.14 -23.82
CA THR A 796 9.78 18.20 -22.95
C THR A 796 10.61 17.58 -21.86
N LEU A 797 11.88 17.99 -21.74
CA LEU A 797 12.81 17.59 -20.71
C LEU A 797 13.05 18.76 -19.73
N LYS A 798 12.82 18.52 -18.44
CA LYS A 798 13.09 19.47 -17.36
C LYS A 798 14.08 18.87 -16.39
N ALA A 799 15.09 19.66 -16.03
CA ALA A 799 16.09 19.30 -15.02
C ALA A 799 16.03 20.26 -13.82
N SER A 800 16.24 19.73 -12.62
CA SER A 800 16.38 20.52 -11.39
C SER A 800 17.58 20.03 -10.61
N LEU A 801 18.59 20.87 -10.44
CA LEU A 801 19.69 20.61 -9.51
C LEU A 801 19.22 20.93 -8.10
N LEU A 802 19.31 19.94 -7.21
CA LEU A 802 18.77 20.03 -5.85
C LEU A 802 19.80 20.65 -4.92
N GLY A 803 19.42 21.69 -4.18
CA GLY A 803 20.29 22.39 -3.23
C GLY A 803 20.49 21.66 -1.91
N GLU A 804 21.35 22.20 -1.05
CA GLU A 804 21.67 21.61 0.26
C GLU A 804 20.53 21.60 1.28
N ASP A 805 19.48 22.37 1.01
CA ASP A 805 18.22 22.39 1.75
C ASP A 805 17.33 21.18 1.41
N TYR A 806 17.57 20.52 0.28
CA TYR A 806 16.88 19.28 -0.07
C TYR A 806 17.24 18.16 0.92
N ARG A 807 16.19 17.51 1.47
CA ARG A 807 16.30 16.40 2.42
C ARG A 807 15.86 15.10 1.75
N PRO A 808 16.78 14.29 1.21
CA PRO A 808 16.41 12.98 0.67
C PRO A 808 15.96 12.02 1.78
N HIS A 809 15.15 11.04 1.42
CA HIS A 809 14.78 9.95 2.33
C HIS A 809 15.88 8.89 2.36
N GLY A 810 16.41 8.57 3.54
CA GLY A 810 17.37 7.47 3.76
C GLY A 810 18.84 7.86 3.61
N SER A 811 19.73 6.87 3.69
CA SER A 811 21.20 7.03 3.68
C SER A 811 21.86 5.95 2.81
N PRO A 812 22.95 6.23 2.06
CA PRO A 812 23.62 7.52 1.80
C PRO A 812 23.16 8.24 0.51
N TRP A 813 22.53 7.54 -0.44
CA TRP A 813 21.85 8.14 -1.59
C TRP A 813 20.42 7.65 -1.66
N SER A 814 19.49 8.54 -2.00
CA SER A 814 18.11 8.20 -2.32
C SER A 814 17.89 8.19 -3.83
N CYS A 815 17.10 7.24 -4.31
CA CYS A 815 16.56 7.22 -5.65
C CYS A 815 15.02 7.15 -5.59
N ASP A 816 14.37 7.95 -6.43
CA ASP A 816 12.92 7.93 -6.65
C ASP A 816 12.65 8.04 -8.14
N GLU A 817 12.16 6.96 -8.74
CA GLU A 817 12.10 6.74 -10.17
C GLU A 817 10.70 6.26 -10.53
N SER A 818 10.08 6.86 -11.54
CA SER A 818 8.77 6.47 -12.02
C SER A 818 8.66 6.67 -13.53
N VAL A 819 7.97 5.74 -14.18
CA VAL A 819 7.55 5.85 -15.57
C VAL A 819 6.06 5.61 -15.63
N GLU A 820 5.34 6.54 -16.24
CA GLU A 820 3.90 6.48 -16.46
C GLU A 820 3.60 6.53 -17.96
N ILE A 821 2.68 5.68 -18.43
CA ILE A 821 2.22 5.63 -19.82
C ILE A 821 0.69 5.67 -19.79
N GLY A 822 0.09 6.63 -20.50
CA GLY A 822 -1.36 6.81 -20.48
C GLY A 822 -1.93 7.17 -19.10
N GLY A 823 -1.10 7.64 -18.16
CA GLY A 823 -1.47 7.86 -16.76
C GLY A 823 -1.41 6.59 -15.88
N LYS A 824 -0.80 5.50 -16.37
CA LYS A 824 -0.61 4.26 -15.61
C LYS A 824 0.87 4.00 -15.36
N TYR A 825 1.20 3.56 -14.15
CA TYR A 825 2.56 3.15 -13.80
C TYR A 825 3.06 2.01 -14.70
N ALA A 826 4.27 2.15 -15.24
CA ALA A 826 4.89 1.26 -16.21
C ALA A 826 6.26 0.70 -15.76
N GLY A 827 6.85 1.27 -14.71
CA GLY A 827 8.13 0.86 -14.11
C GLY A 827 8.77 1.98 -13.29
N GLY A 828 9.74 1.65 -12.45
CA GLY A 828 10.35 2.59 -11.52
C GLY A 828 10.67 1.94 -10.18
N LYS A 829 11.29 2.69 -9.27
CA LYS A 829 11.64 2.21 -7.94
C LYS A 829 11.82 3.39 -7.00
N ARG A 830 11.65 3.14 -5.70
CA ARG A 830 12.01 4.09 -4.64
C ARG A 830 12.87 3.37 -3.62
N GLY A 831 13.98 3.97 -3.20
CA GLY A 831 14.84 3.37 -2.19
C GLY A 831 16.13 4.14 -1.93
N ALA A 832 16.95 3.59 -1.03
CA ALA A 832 18.30 4.06 -0.77
C ALA A 832 19.33 3.09 -1.37
N ALA A 833 20.46 3.62 -1.81
CA ALA A 833 21.53 2.83 -2.40
C ALA A 833 22.90 3.43 -2.11
N ALA A 834 23.93 2.59 -2.15
CA ALA A 834 25.31 3.06 -2.22
C ALA A 834 25.56 3.74 -3.58
N ARG A 835 26.47 4.71 -3.59
CA ARG A 835 26.86 5.43 -4.82
C ARG A 835 27.33 4.50 -5.93
N SER A 836 28.11 3.47 -5.60
CA SER A 836 28.62 2.48 -6.55
C SER A 836 27.48 1.74 -7.23
N PHE A 837 26.47 1.32 -6.46
CA PHE A 837 25.31 0.62 -6.97
C PHE A 837 24.50 1.48 -7.96
N LEU A 838 24.30 2.78 -7.67
CA LEU A 838 23.63 3.71 -8.59
C LEU A 838 24.36 3.91 -9.93
N LEU A 839 25.65 3.55 -10.02
CA LEU A 839 26.41 3.60 -11.27
C LEU A 839 26.34 2.28 -12.05
N GLU A 840 25.73 1.23 -11.48
CA GLU A 840 25.51 -0.05 -12.13
C GLU A 840 24.14 -0.05 -12.83
N GLY A 841 24.09 -0.49 -14.09
CA GLY A 841 22.83 -0.53 -14.86
C GLY A 841 21.75 -1.40 -14.21
N ILE A 842 22.13 -2.38 -13.40
CA ILE A 842 21.19 -3.24 -12.66
C ILE A 842 20.36 -2.45 -11.63
N ALA A 843 20.93 -1.39 -11.06
CA ALA A 843 20.19 -0.58 -10.10
C ALA A 843 18.97 0.05 -10.76
N HIS A 844 19.05 0.43 -12.03
CA HIS A 844 18.00 1.13 -12.75
C HIS A 844 17.25 0.24 -13.75
N ALA A 845 17.33 -1.09 -13.60
CA ALA A 845 16.76 -2.03 -14.58
C ALA A 845 15.26 -1.80 -14.81
N GLU A 846 14.49 -1.55 -13.75
CA GLU A 846 13.05 -1.27 -13.84
C GLU A 846 12.75 0.07 -14.53
N LEU A 847 13.52 1.12 -14.20
CA LEU A 847 13.40 2.43 -14.86
C LEU A 847 13.76 2.32 -16.35
N ILE A 848 14.87 1.65 -16.70
CA ILE A 848 15.30 1.46 -18.09
C ILE A 848 14.24 0.69 -18.88
N ALA A 849 13.69 -0.39 -18.31
CA ALA A 849 12.61 -1.15 -18.93
C ALA A 849 11.33 -0.30 -19.07
N GLY A 850 11.00 0.53 -18.08
CA GLY A 850 9.90 1.48 -18.13
C GLY A 850 10.09 2.52 -19.25
N ILE A 851 11.27 3.14 -19.34
CA ILE A 851 11.62 4.12 -20.38
C ILE A 851 11.49 3.46 -21.77
N ALA A 852 12.00 2.24 -21.94
CA ALA A 852 11.86 1.51 -23.19
C ALA A 852 10.40 1.30 -23.58
N LYS A 853 9.50 0.97 -22.64
CA LYS A 853 8.05 0.89 -22.90
C LYS A 853 7.48 2.25 -23.29
N ALA A 854 7.84 3.31 -22.56
CA ALA A 854 7.33 4.67 -22.80
C ALA A 854 7.72 5.19 -24.20
N LEU A 855 8.98 5.01 -24.59
CA LEU A 855 9.47 5.40 -25.92
C LEU A 855 8.83 4.56 -27.05
N ASN A 856 8.33 3.36 -26.72
CA ASN A 856 7.62 2.49 -27.66
C ASN A 856 6.09 2.71 -27.68
N ALA A 857 5.54 3.53 -26.79
CA ALA A 857 4.11 3.77 -26.70
C ALA A 857 3.59 4.49 -27.97
N PRO A 858 2.33 4.22 -28.39
CA PRO A 858 1.65 4.93 -29.49
C PRO A 858 1.82 6.45 -29.42
N VAL A 859 1.90 7.12 -30.57
CA VAL A 859 2.21 8.56 -30.62
C VAL A 859 1.22 9.43 -29.84
N LYS A 860 -0.07 9.06 -29.87
CA LYS A 860 -1.14 9.76 -29.14
C LYS A 860 -1.22 9.35 -27.67
N GLU A 861 -0.45 8.35 -27.25
CA GLU A 861 -0.37 7.93 -25.86
C GLU A 861 0.76 8.70 -25.17
N ARG A 862 0.36 9.51 -24.19
CA ARG A 862 1.27 10.30 -23.36
C ARG A 862 2.15 9.42 -22.49
N PHE A 863 3.33 9.92 -22.13
CA PHE A 863 4.13 9.34 -21.07
C PHE A 863 4.82 10.41 -20.23
N ARG A 864 5.16 10.03 -19.00
CA ARG A 864 5.97 10.81 -18.07
C ARG A 864 7.04 9.90 -17.49
N ILE A 865 8.29 10.36 -17.53
CA ILE A 865 9.43 9.69 -16.90
C ILE A 865 9.98 10.67 -15.87
N THR A 866 10.03 10.28 -14.60
CA THR A 866 10.64 11.05 -13.53
C THR A 866 11.74 10.24 -12.86
N ALA A 867 12.86 10.90 -12.57
CA ALA A 867 13.93 10.31 -11.78
C ALA A 867 14.56 11.38 -10.89
N THR A 868 14.60 11.11 -9.59
CA THR A 868 15.28 11.93 -8.59
C THR A 868 16.38 11.10 -7.97
N ILE A 869 17.61 11.61 -7.98
CA ILE A 869 18.76 11.01 -7.30
C ILE A 869 19.42 12.08 -6.45
N ALA A 870 19.56 11.83 -5.16
CA ALA A 870 20.14 12.78 -4.22
C ALA A 870 20.96 12.10 -3.13
N ARG A 871 22.04 12.76 -2.72
CA ARG A 871 22.92 12.35 -1.63
C ARG A 871 22.37 12.88 -0.30
N ALA A 872 22.25 12.02 0.69
CA ALA A 872 21.95 12.42 2.06
C ALA A 872 23.10 13.26 2.62
N LYS A 873 22.81 14.23 3.50
CA LYS A 873 23.89 14.86 4.27
C LYS A 873 24.51 13.79 5.16
N GLU A 874 25.83 13.69 5.14
CA GLU A 874 26.56 13.01 6.20
C GLU A 874 26.28 13.80 7.49
N GLU A 875 25.61 13.15 8.46
CA GLU A 875 25.33 13.75 9.78
C GLU A 875 26.60 13.82 10.65
#